data_AF-A0A2D9BA95-F1
#
_entry.id   AF-A0A2D9BA95-F1
#
_cell.length_a   1.000
_cell.length_b   1.000
_cell.length_c   1.000
_cell.angle_alpha   90.00
_cell.angle_beta   90.00
_cell.angle_gamma   90.00
#
_symmetry.space_group_name_H-M   'P 1'
#
loop_
_entity.id
_entity.type
_entity.pdbx_description
1 polymer ?
#
loop_
_entity_poly.entity_id
_entity_poly.type
_entity_poly.pdbx_seq_one_letter_code
_entity_poly.pdbx_strand_id
1 'polypeptide(L)'
;MKTQHYIQGNWTDGKGEGSPILDSVTGEHFTSVTTEGLDIPEILQYGREKGDTLRKMTFQERGLMLKKLAFYLQKKKRQFYEVSYRTGATKVDSWIDIEGGFGNLFANASLRKLFPNQPFHVEGDPVDLSRGGRFMAHHIMVPREGVAVHINAFNFPVWGMLEKCAVNWMAGMPAVVLPAPQTAYLTEAVVKEIIASGILPEGSLQLISGTAKNILDTVESQDVVSFTGSATTGKILKKHPRLIEESVPFTMEADSLNAAILGEDAVPGTPEFDLFIKEVRNEMTVKCGQKCTAIRRVIVPENLVEDVQIALGKQLDKVTIGDPRLKEVRMGALVNDAQRTSVKEQIEKITKTAQIVYGDFDEAKTVGADAKKGSFVKPILLREDNPFANEAAHITEAFGPVSTIMPYKTLDDAIKLSKMGKGSLVSSIVTNDDKIAKEYTVSAATHHGRILILNRESAKQSTGHGSPLPNLIHGGPGRAGGGEEMGGVRGVKHYLQRCAIQGSPTSLTEVTGIYQPKSAYKESEKHPFAYHWEDIKPGMSLKTHKRTLTDTDIINFGNLTWDHFYAHTDITSLEGSIFEKRTAHGYFIISAAAGLFVYPNKGPVAANYGLEDIRFLRPLYHNDTVYVRLTCKQKVDREQKGTELPSGIVKWYVEVFDAEPDEDQEPLVAIATILTMVQKKQETFVEMTDEKIDECLSKLTADAKPKWGIMTPQHMVEHLEYSYKITSGEIQDFEIATPEEILEKVHASLYNYKKFPKNSQFPMLEKDKLDDLKHPDLETAIEKFKEQREKYIKFFKENPDAKLKNLVFGELNKYESYLLERKHLNHHFEQFRLI
;
A
#
# COMPACT_ATOMS: atom_id res chain seq x y z
N MET A 1 29.78 -9.88 -21.74
CA MET A 1 28.87 -10.56 -20.78
C MET A 1 27.46 -10.49 -21.34
N LYS A 2 26.55 -11.38 -20.93
CA LYS A 2 25.13 -11.35 -21.33
C LYS A 2 24.27 -11.08 -20.11
N THR A 3 23.09 -10.50 -20.33
CA THR A 3 22.08 -10.45 -19.27
C THR A 3 21.59 -11.86 -18.96
N GLN A 4 21.39 -12.17 -17.68
CA GLN A 4 20.89 -13.48 -17.26
C GLN A 4 19.36 -13.48 -17.13
N HIS A 5 18.78 -14.67 -17.15
CA HIS A 5 17.37 -14.94 -16.84
C HIS A 5 17.27 -15.55 -15.44
N TYR A 6 16.17 -15.34 -14.74
CA TYR A 6 15.84 -16.07 -13.52
C TYR A 6 14.59 -16.90 -13.76
N ILE A 7 14.77 -18.19 -13.99
CA ILE A 7 13.72 -19.09 -14.47
C ILE A 7 13.81 -20.42 -13.74
N GLN A 8 12.67 -21.00 -13.38
CA GLN A 8 12.61 -22.29 -12.69
C GLN A 8 13.51 -22.34 -11.43
N GLY A 9 13.58 -21.22 -10.70
CA GLY A 9 14.39 -21.07 -9.49
C GLY A 9 15.90 -20.87 -9.70
N ASN A 10 16.37 -20.74 -10.95
CA ASN A 10 17.80 -20.70 -11.27
C ASN A 10 18.16 -19.50 -12.17
N TRP A 11 19.40 -19.02 -12.01
CA TRP A 11 20.00 -18.06 -12.93
C TRP A 11 20.57 -18.79 -14.15
N THR A 12 20.12 -18.41 -15.35
CA THR A 12 20.44 -19.11 -16.60
C THR A 12 20.84 -18.10 -17.68
N ASP A 13 21.87 -18.43 -18.46
CA ASP A 13 22.27 -17.67 -19.64
C ASP A 13 21.53 -18.18 -20.89
N GLY A 14 21.11 -17.27 -21.77
CA GLY A 14 20.58 -17.66 -23.09
C GLY A 14 21.68 -18.11 -24.07
N LYS A 15 21.27 -18.90 -25.08
CA LYS A 15 22.16 -19.41 -26.14
C LYS A 15 22.47 -18.33 -27.19
N GLY A 16 23.54 -18.55 -27.98
CA GLY A 16 23.96 -17.63 -29.06
C GLY A 16 24.58 -16.32 -28.58
N GLU A 17 25.12 -15.49 -29.48
CA GLU A 17 25.79 -14.22 -29.15
C GLU A 17 24.82 -13.14 -28.60
N GLY A 18 23.56 -13.20 -29.04
CA GLY A 18 22.53 -12.23 -28.68
C GLY A 18 22.65 -10.87 -29.38
N SER A 19 21.71 -9.99 -29.07
CA SER A 19 21.69 -8.62 -29.59
C SER A 19 22.54 -7.71 -28.69
N PRO A 20 23.46 -6.91 -29.26
CA PRO A 20 24.31 -6.02 -28.47
C PRO A 20 23.49 -4.89 -27.85
N ILE A 21 23.80 -4.57 -26.59
CA ILE A 21 23.23 -3.45 -25.85
C ILE A 21 24.34 -2.41 -25.65
N LEU A 22 24.04 -1.19 -26.08
CA LEU A 22 24.96 -0.05 -26.03
C LEU A 22 24.60 0.87 -24.87
N ASP A 23 25.61 1.51 -24.29
CA ASP A 23 25.42 2.61 -23.35
C ASP A 23 24.87 3.83 -24.09
N SER A 24 23.72 4.35 -23.66
CA SER A 24 23.01 5.46 -24.31
C SER A 24 23.84 6.77 -24.36
N VAL A 25 24.83 6.91 -23.49
CA VAL A 25 25.66 8.12 -23.33
C VAL A 25 26.94 8.00 -24.15
N THR A 26 27.58 6.83 -24.15
CA THR A 26 28.93 6.66 -24.74
C THR A 26 28.94 5.86 -26.05
N GLY A 27 27.85 5.16 -26.38
CA GLY A 27 27.76 4.24 -27.52
C GLY A 27 28.55 2.94 -27.33
N GLU A 28 29.14 2.71 -26.15
CA GLU A 28 29.94 1.52 -25.85
C GLU A 28 29.06 0.26 -25.73
N HIS A 29 29.46 -0.83 -26.39
CA HIS A 29 28.86 -2.14 -26.16
C HIS A 29 29.38 -2.74 -24.85
N PHE A 30 28.48 -2.97 -23.88
CA PHE A 30 28.86 -3.51 -22.56
C PHE A 30 28.18 -4.84 -22.21
N THR A 31 27.05 -5.18 -22.84
CA THR A 31 26.35 -6.44 -22.64
C THR A 31 25.54 -6.85 -23.87
N SER A 32 25.03 -8.08 -23.90
CA SER A 32 24.12 -8.57 -24.94
C SER A 32 22.91 -9.27 -24.33
N VAL A 33 21.80 -9.29 -25.07
CA VAL A 33 20.53 -9.93 -24.66
C VAL A 33 20.15 -11.02 -25.67
N THR A 34 19.80 -12.20 -25.18
CA THR A 34 19.29 -13.32 -25.99
C THR A 34 18.29 -14.12 -25.18
N THR A 35 17.19 -14.55 -25.78
CA THR A 35 16.22 -15.47 -25.18
C THR A 35 16.26 -16.85 -25.87
N GLU A 36 17.29 -17.11 -26.67
CA GLU A 36 17.43 -18.36 -27.41
C GLU A 36 17.68 -19.53 -26.45
N GLY A 37 16.98 -20.65 -26.67
CA GLY A 37 17.15 -21.87 -25.90
C GLY A 37 16.38 -21.91 -24.58
N LEU A 38 15.54 -20.91 -24.28
CA LEU A 38 14.65 -20.93 -23.12
C LEU A 38 13.39 -21.77 -23.40
N ASP A 39 13.00 -22.60 -22.44
CA ASP A 39 11.75 -23.36 -22.47
C ASP A 39 10.62 -22.53 -21.85
N ILE A 40 9.97 -21.71 -22.68
CA ILE A 40 8.93 -20.79 -22.25
C ILE A 40 7.71 -21.50 -21.63
N PRO A 41 7.16 -22.59 -22.23
CA PRO A 41 6.10 -23.37 -21.58
C PRO A 41 6.44 -23.83 -20.17
N GLU A 42 7.63 -24.40 -19.95
CA GLU A 42 8.04 -24.88 -18.63
C GLU A 42 8.24 -23.71 -17.63
N ILE A 43 8.71 -22.56 -18.11
CA ILE A 43 8.80 -21.33 -17.30
C ILE A 43 7.41 -20.91 -16.79
N LEU A 44 6.40 -20.84 -17.67
CA LEU A 44 5.04 -20.47 -17.26
C LEU A 44 4.48 -21.52 -16.28
N GLN A 45 4.64 -22.80 -16.59
CA GLN A 45 4.15 -23.91 -15.78
C GLN A 45 4.73 -23.91 -14.36
N TYR A 46 6.05 -23.71 -14.24
CA TYR A 46 6.72 -23.62 -12.93
C TYR A 46 6.13 -22.52 -12.05
N GLY A 47 5.80 -21.37 -12.65
CA GLY A 47 5.15 -20.27 -11.93
C GLY A 47 3.77 -20.66 -11.39
N ARG A 48 2.95 -21.35 -12.20
CA ARG A 48 1.60 -21.81 -11.81
C ARG A 48 1.64 -22.78 -10.64
N GLU A 49 2.57 -23.73 -10.69
CA GLU A 49 2.77 -24.77 -9.68
C GLU A 49 3.29 -24.20 -8.36
N LYS A 50 4.34 -23.37 -8.40
CA LYS A 50 4.95 -22.81 -7.19
C LYS A 50 4.15 -21.66 -6.57
N GLY A 51 3.28 -21.02 -7.35
CA GLY A 51 2.43 -19.92 -6.91
C GLY A 51 1.47 -20.24 -5.75
N ASP A 52 1.23 -21.52 -5.45
CA ASP A 52 0.31 -21.97 -4.39
C ASP A 52 0.64 -21.38 -3.01
N THR A 53 1.93 -21.27 -2.69
CA THR A 53 2.38 -20.68 -1.42
C THR A 53 1.88 -19.23 -1.29
N LEU A 54 2.00 -18.45 -2.36
CA LEU A 54 1.59 -17.05 -2.38
C LEU A 54 0.05 -16.90 -2.34
N ARG A 55 -0.69 -17.83 -2.97
CA ARG A 55 -2.16 -17.85 -2.94
C ARG A 55 -2.70 -18.12 -1.54
N LYS A 56 -2.06 -19.03 -0.80
CA LYS A 56 -2.46 -19.43 0.57
C LYS A 56 -2.18 -18.36 1.63
N MET A 57 -1.20 -17.48 1.39
CA MET A 57 -0.94 -16.36 2.28
C MET A 57 -2.14 -15.41 2.37
N THR A 58 -2.38 -14.81 3.53
CA THR A 58 -3.40 -13.76 3.66
C THR A 58 -2.94 -12.45 3.02
N PHE A 59 -3.87 -11.54 2.71
CA PHE A 59 -3.49 -10.18 2.29
C PHE A 59 -2.60 -9.47 3.31
N GLN A 60 -2.72 -9.78 4.62
CA GLN A 60 -1.84 -9.20 5.64
C GLN A 60 -0.40 -9.68 5.47
N GLU A 61 -0.22 -11.00 5.32
CA GLU A 61 1.11 -11.60 5.11
C GLU A 61 1.75 -11.10 3.82
N ARG A 62 0.99 -11.05 2.73
CA ARG A 62 1.46 -10.52 1.43
C ARG A 62 1.86 -9.04 1.56
N GLY A 63 1.06 -8.22 2.21
CA GLY A 63 1.41 -6.81 2.43
C GLY A 63 2.65 -6.62 3.32
N LEU A 64 2.85 -7.45 4.33
CA LEU A 64 4.06 -7.42 5.18
C LEU A 64 5.30 -7.90 4.42
N MET A 65 5.15 -8.90 3.56
CA MET A 65 6.20 -9.37 2.64
C MET A 65 6.65 -8.23 1.71
N LEU A 66 5.72 -7.50 1.08
CA LEU A 66 6.02 -6.34 0.24
C LEU A 66 6.74 -5.23 1.02
N LYS A 67 6.27 -4.92 2.24
CA LYS A 67 6.93 -3.93 3.13
C LYS A 67 8.36 -4.33 3.44
N LYS A 68 8.61 -5.61 3.75
CA LYS A 68 9.95 -6.13 4.05
C LYS A 68 10.86 -6.00 2.83
N LEU A 69 10.35 -6.34 1.63
CA LEU A 69 11.10 -6.24 0.38
C LEU A 69 11.45 -4.79 0.05
N ALA A 70 10.51 -3.86 0.22
CA ALA A 70 10.74 -2.43 -0.01
C ALA A 70 11.90 -1.88 0.86
N PHE A 71 11.92 -2.23 2.15
CA PHE A 71 13.02 -1.84 3.03
C PHE A 71 14.36 -2.47 2.64
N TYR A 72 14.36 -3.71 2.16
CA TYR A 72 15.57 -4.37 1.68
C TYR A 72 16.15 -3.64 0.47
N LEU A 73 15.33 -3.36 -0.55
CA LEU A 73 15.77 -2.68 -1.77
C LEU A 73 16.21 -1.24 -1.51
N GLN A 74 15.54 -0.51 -0.61
CA GLN A 74 15.93 0.86 -0.26
C GLN A 74 17.36 0.93 0.30
N LYS A 75 17.82 -0.08 1.05
CA LYS A 75 19.19 -0.16 1.55
C LYS A 75 20.22 -0.42 0.44
N LYS A 76 19.79 -1.04 -0.65
CA LYS A 76 20.63 -1.45 -1.79
C LYS A 76 20.63 -0.42 -2.93
N LYS A 77 19.79 0.61 -2.87
CA LYS A 77 19.49 1.51 -4.00
C LYS A 77 20.70 2.13 -4.71
N ARG A 78 21.81 2.39 -4.00
CA ARG A 78 22.99 3.10 -4.54
C ARG A 78 23.56 2.42 -5.79
N GLN A 79 23.64 1.09 -5.80
CA GLN A 79 24.22 0.36 -6.93
C GLN A 79 23.37 0.46 -8.21
N PHE A 80 22.06 0.65 -8.09
CA PHE A 80 21.16 0.73 -9.24
C PHE A 80 21.28 2.05 -9.99
N TYR A 81 21.67 3.14 -9.32
CA TYR A 81 21.94 4.42 -9.98
C TYR A 81 23.11 4.32 -10.96
N GLU A 82 24.20 3.64 -10.57
CA GLU A 82 25.37 3.44 -11.44
C GLU A 82 25.01 2.69 -12.73
N VAL A 83 24.14 1.68 -12.60
CA VAL A 83 23.61 0.93 -13.75
C VAL A 83 22.66 1.80 -14.58
N SER A 84 21.79 2.58 -13.93
CA SER A 84 20.79 3.42 -14.59
C SER A 84 21.37 4.55 -15.42
N TYR A 85 22.57 5.07 -15.11
CA TYR A 85 23.20 6.09 -15.96
C TYR A 85 23.44 5.62 -17.39
N ARG A 86 23.61 4.31 -17.62
CA ARG A 86 23.75 3.72 -18.96
C ARG A 86 22.48 3.81 -19.81
N THR A 87 21.32 4.06 -19.20
CA THR A 87 20.06 4.32 -19.91
C THR A 87 19.95 5.77 -20.41
N GLY A 88 20.97 6.61 -20.15
CA GLY A 88 20.93 8.04 -20.42
C GLY A 88 20.10 8.85 -19.42
N ALA A 89 19.62 8.27 -18.32
CA ALA A 89 18.81 8.97 -17.32
C ALA A 89 19.69 9.76 -16.33
N THR A 90 19.33 11.01 -16.02
CA THR A 90 19.96 11.77 -14.92
C THR A 90 19.65 11.16 -13.55
N LYS A 91 20.34 11.60 -12.49
CA LYS A 91 20.04 11.11 -11.13
C LYS A 91 18.57 11.31 -10.73
N VAL A 92 17.94 12.42 -11.11
CA VAL A 92 16.52 12.70 -10.81
C VAL A 92 15.62 11.77 -11.62
N ASP A 93 15.94 11.57 -12.89
CA ASP A 93 15.22 10.63 -13.76
C ASP A 93 15.29 9.18 -13.26
N SER A 94 16.47 8.76 -12.79
CA SER A 94 16.69 7.44 -12.18
C SER A 94 15.99 7.33 -10.82
N TRP A 95 15.90 8.42 -10.06
CA TRP A 95 15.15 8.43 -8.80
C TRP A 95 13.67 8.13 -9.02
N ILE A 96 13.06 8.68 -10.08
CA ILE A 96 11.66 8.40 -10.45
C ILE A 96 11.48 6.90 -10.76
N ASP A 97 12.38 6.28 -11.53
CA ASP A 97 12.29 4.86 -11.90
C ASP A 97 12.58 3.93 -10.70
N ILE A 98 13.71 4.14 -10.01
CA ILE A 98 14.19 3.25 -8.95
C ILE A 98 13.37 3.43 -7.68
N GLU A 99 13.34 4.64 -7.13
CA GLU A 99 12.67 4.89 -5.85
C GLU A 99 11.15 4.98 -6.02
N GLY A 100 10.64 5.39 -7.19
CA GLY A 100 9.23 5.25 -7.53
C GLY A 100 8.80 3.78 -7.61
N GLY A 101 9.63 2.89 -8.16
CA GLY A 101 9.40 1.45 -8.14
C GLY A 101 9.36 0.88 -6.72
N PHE A 102 10.29 1.27 -5.84
CA PHE A 102 10.26 0.84 -4.43
C PHE A 102 9.08 1.42 -3.67
N GLY A 103 8.67 2.66 -4.00
CA GLY A 103 7.48 3.31 -3.47
C GLY A 103 6.20 2.51 -3.75
N ASN A 104 6.09 1.88 -4.93
CA ASN A 104 4.96 1.00 -5.26
C ASN A 104 4.81 -0.18 -4.30
N LEU A 105 5.93 -0.77 -3.84
CA LEU A 105 5.90 -1.84 -2.83
C LEU A 105 5.36 -1.32 -1.49
N PHE A 106 5.77 -0.13 -1.05
CA PHE A 106 5.25 0.48 0.19
C PHE A 106 3.77 0.85 0.10
N ALA A 107 3.34 1.39 -1.04
CA ALA A 107 1.95 1.76 -1.26
C ALA A 107 1.05 0.51 -1.24
N ASN A 108 1.39 -0.51 -2.01
CA ASN A 108 0.64 -1.78 -2.04
C ASN A 108 0.68 -2.51 -0.69
N ALA A 109 1.83 -2.52 0.00
CA ALA A 109 1.93 -3.05 1.36
C ALA A 109 0.96 -2.38 2.35
N SER A 110 0.63 -1.10 2.13
CA SER A 110 -0.32 -0.36 2.96
C SER A 110 -1.77 -0.70 2.65
N LEU A 111 -2.08 -1.13 1.43
CA LEU A 111 -3.43 -1.56 1.02
C LEU A 111 -3.93 -2.76 1.82
N ARG A 112 -3.05 -3.58 2.41
CA ARG A 112 -3.45 -4.69 3.27
C ARG A 112 -4.45 -4.27 4.37
N LYS A 113 -4.39 -3.02 4.84
CA LYS A 113 -5.32 -2.48 5.85
C LYS A 113 -6.78 -2.41 5.35
N LEU A 114 -6.96 -2.40 4.03
CA LEU A 114 -8.25 -2.37 3.35
C LEU A 114 -8.73 -3.79 2.96
N PHE A 115 -7.93 -4.81 3.25
CA PHE A 115 -8.25 -6.21 2.97
C PHE A 115 -8.42 -7.01 4.27
N PRO A 116 -9.23 -8.09 4.25
CA PRO A 116 -9.38 -8.96 5.41
C PRO A 116 -8.08 -9.73 5.71
N ASN A 117 -7.98 -10.30 6.91
CA ASN A 117 -6.92 -11.26 7.23
C ASN A 117 -7.28 -12.67 6.71
N GLN A 118 -7.46 -12.77 5.40
CA GLN A 118 -7.85 -13.97 4.67
C GLN A 118 -7.10 -14.02 3.32
N PRO A 119 -7.00 -15.19 2.66
CA PRO A 119 -6.36 -15.29 1.34
C PRO A 119 -7.21 -14.69 0.20
N PHE A 120 -8.52 -14.51 0.41
CA PHE A 120 -9.48 -13.94 -0.54
C PHE A 120 -10.20 -12.71 0.05
N HIS A 121 -10.85 -11.94 -0.82
CA HIS A 121 -11.55 -10.71 -0.46
C HIS A 121 -13.06 -10.90 -0.62
N VAL A 122 -13.84 -10.25 0.25
CA VAL A 122 -15.30 -10.20 0.17
C VAL A 122 -15.68 -8.80 -0.32
N GLU A 123 -16.42 -8.71 -1.42
CA GLU A 123 -16.64 -7.46 -2.15
C GLU A 123 -18.09 -6.95 -2.05
N GLY A 124 -18.20 -5.66 -1.74
CA GLY A 124 -19.47 -4.94 -1.74
C GLY A 124 -20.36 -5.30 -0.55
N ASP A 125 -21.66 -5.05 -0.71
CA ASP A 125 -22.67 -5.42 0.27
C ASP A 125 -23.34 -6.75 -0.12
N PRO A 126 -23.88 -7.50 0.87
CA PRO A 126 -24.73 -8.65 0.60
C PRO A 126 -26.03 -8.25 -0.11
N VAL A 127 -26.58 -9.16 -0.91
CA VAL A 127 -27.85 -8.98 -1.65
C VAL A 127 -28.89 -9.98 -1.14
N ASP A 128 -30.00 -9.51 -0.58
CA ASP A 128 -31.13 -10.38 -0.24
C ASP A 128 -31.86 -10.82 -1.52
N LEU A 129 -32.09 -12.12 -1.67
CA LEU A 129 -32.76 -12.73 -2.81
C LEU A 129 -34.08 -13.40 -2.41
N SER A 130 -34.58 -13.18 -1.19
CA SER A 130 -35.76 -13.87 -0.67
C SER A 130 -36.72 -12.97 0.11
N ARG A 131 -38.01 -13.29 0.05
CA ARG A 131 -38.99 -12.75 1.01
C ARG A 131 -38.76 -13.39 2.37
N GLY A 132 -38.14 -12.66 3.29
CA GLY A 132 -37.81 -13.13 4.64
C GLY A 132 -36.31 -13.26 4.94
N GLY A 133 -35.41 -13.06 3.97
CA GLY A 133 -33.96 -13.00 4.19
C GLY A 133 -33.32 -14.33 4.61
N ARG A 134 -33.77 -15.45 4.03
CA ARG A 134 -33.19 -16.79 4.25
C ARG A 134 -32.36 -17.29 3.07
N PHE A 135 -32.40 -16.62 1.93
CA PHE A 135 -31.57 -16.88 0.77
C PHE A 135 -31.02 -15.56 0.23
N MET A 136 -29.71 -15.48 0.07
CA MET A 136 -29.01 -14.26 -0.28
C MET A 136 -27.79 -14.56 -1.14
N ALA A 137 -27.19 -13.52 -1.69
CA ALA A 137 -25.96 -13.58 -2.45
C ALA A 137 -24.91 -12.63 -1.90
N HIS A 138 -23.65 -12.93 -2.19
CA HIS A 138 -22.53 -12.02 -1.98
C HIS A 138 -21.43 -12.29 -3.01
N HIS A 139 -20.46 -11.39 -3.14
CA HIS A 139 -19.35 -11.54 -4.05
C HIS A 139 -18.07 -11.79 -3.27
N ILE A 140 -17.29 -12.78 -3.70
CA ILE A 140 -15.93 -12.99 -3.25
C ILE A 140 -14.97 -12.80 -4.42
N MET A 141 -13.72 -12.50 -4.12
CA MET A 141 -12.63 -12.40 -5.06
C MET A 141 -11.44 -13.22 -4.56
N VAL A 142 -11.17 -14.32 -5.27
CA VAL A 142 -10.11 -15.28 -4.93
C VAL A 142 -8.89 -15.08 -5.83
N PRO A 143 -7.65 -15.33 -5.36
CA PRO A 143 -6.47 -15.31 -6.24
C PRO A 143 -6.63 -16.23 -7.44
N ARG A 144 -6.26 -15.76 -8.64
CA ARG A 144 -6.19 -16.62 -9.83
C ARG A 144 -5.08 -17.66 -9.68
N GLU A 145 -5.27 -18.84 -10.27
CA GLU A 145 -4.32 -19.96 -10.16
C GLU A 145 -3.21 -19.94 -11.23
N GLY A 146 -3.23 -18.98 -12.16
CA GLY A 146 -2.24 -18.82 -13.21
C GLY A 146 -1.02 -17.96 -12.83
N VAL A 147 -0.33 -17.46 -13.86
CA VAL A 147 0.79 -16.52 -13.78
C VAL A 147 0.47 -15.16 -14.42
N ALA A 148 1.00 -14.10 -13.83
CA ALA A 148 0.94 -12.76 -14.39
C ALA A 148 2.13 -12.53 -15.34
N VAL A 149 1.89 -12.46 -16.64
CA VAL A 149 2.90 -12.17 -17.66
C VAL A 149 2.98 -10.67 -17.86
N HIS A 150 4.14 -10.08 -17.58
CA HIS A 150 4.38 -8.64 -17.71
C HIS A 150 5.37 -8.37 -18.84
N ILE A 151 4.87 -7.85 -19.96
CA ILE A 151 5.69 -7.43 -21.10
C ILE A 151 5.87 -5.91 -21.01
N ASN A 152 7.06 -5.48 -20.59
CA ASN A 152 7.30 -4.09 -20.19
C ASN A 152 8.10 -3.30 -21.24
N ALA A 153 7.88 -1.98 -21.28
CA ALA A 153 8.64 -1.07 -22.14
C ALA A 153 10.02 -0.73 -21.57
N PHE A 154 10.83 -0.04 -22.38
CA PHE A 154 12.23 0.27 -22.07
C PHE A 154 12.41 1.46 -21.11
N ASN A 155 11.39 2.31 -20.96
CA ASN A 155 11.52 3.60 -20.28
C ASN A 155 11.65 3.47 -18.77
N PHE A 156 10.94 2.53 -18.15
CA PHE A 156 10.90 2.32 -16.71
C PHE A 156 11.20 0.86 -16.35
N PRO A 157 12.47 0.39 -16.49
CA PRO A 157 12.85 -0.99 -16.21
C PRO A 157 12.66 -1.41 -14.74
N VAL A 158 12.66 -0.47 -13.79
CA VAL A 158 12.40 -0.77 -12.37
C VAL A 158 10.96 -0.47 -12.00
N TRP A 159 10.48 0.75 -12.26
CA TRP A 159 9.12 1.16 -11.92
C TRP A 159 8.08 0.32 -12.66
N GLY A 160 8.21 0.10 -13.97
CA GLY A 160 7.25 -0.68 -14.76
C GLY A 160 7.20 -2.15 -14.36
N MET A 161 8.29 -2.71 -13.82
CA MET A 161 8.27 -4.03 -13.20
C MET A 161 7.54 -4.00 -11.86
N LEU A 162 7.94 -3.10 -10.96
CA LEU A 162 7.48 -3.11 -9.57
C LEU A 162 6.08 -2.55 -9.37
N GLU A 163 5.59 -1.67 -10.25
CA GLU A 163 4.20 -1.20 -10.20
C GLU A 163 3.21 -2.33 -10.50
N LYS A 164 3.54 -3.23 -11.44
CA LYS A 164 2.76 -4.44 -11.73
C LYS A 164 2.98 -5.53 -10.69
N CYS A 165 4.25 -5.87 -10.43
CA CYS A 165 4.64 -6.94 -9.49
C CYS A 165 4.04 -6.74 -8.09
N ALA A 166 4.07 -5.50 -7.57
CA ALA A 166 3.51 -5.20 -6.27
C ALA A 166 2.02 -5.52 -6.17
N VAL A 167 1.28 -5.35 -7.28
CA VAL A 167 -0.17 -5.54 -7.34
C VAL A 167 -0.54 -7.02 -7.46
N ASN A 168 0.06 -7.79 -8.37
CA ASN A 168 -0.24 -9.22 -8.48
C ASN A 168 0.27 -10.01 -7.27
N TRP A 169 1.41 -9.63 -6.67
CA TRP A 169 1.86 -10.23 -5.41
C TRP A 169 0.93 -9.89 -4.25
N MET A 170 0.36 -8.69 -4.20
CA MET A 170 -0.67 -8.37 -3.21
C MET A 170 -1.93 -9.23 -3.41
N ALA A 171 -2.28 -9.54 -4.67
CA ALA A 171 -3.41 -10.38 -5.05
C ALA A 171 -3.16 -11.89 -4.87
N GLY A 172 -1.92 -12.32 -4.65
CA GLY A 172 -1.59 -13.74 -4.47
C GLY A 172 -1.13 -14.47 -5.73
N MET A 173 -0.81 -13.76 -6.81
CA MET A 173 -0.48 -14.34 -8.11
C MET A 173 1.03 -14.19 -8.42
N PRO A 174 1.74 -15.23 -8.90
CA PRO A 174 3.15 -15.15 -9.30
C PRO A 174 3.34 -14.37 -10.61
N ALA A 175 4.55 -13.85 -10.87
CA ALA A 175 4.86 -13.06 -12.07
C ALA A 175 5.98 -13.67 -12.94
N VAL A 176 5.84 -13.51 -14.26
CA VAL A 176 6.89 -13.69 -15.26
C VAL A 176 7.11 -12.35 -15.98
N VAL A 177 8.26 -11.73 -15.75
CA VAL A 177 8.57 -10.38 -16.25
C VAL A 177 9.48 -10.45 -17.47
N LEU A 178 9.09 -9.76 -18.53
CA LEU A 178 9.83 -9.58 -19.78
C LEU A 178 10.11 -8.09 -19.98
N PRO A 179 11.21 -7.55 -19.43
CA PRO A 179 11.61 -6.18 -19.71
C PRO A 179 12.08 -6.03 -21.16
N ALA A 180 11.88 -4.85 -21.73
CA ALA A 180 12.40 -4.54 -23.06
C ALA A 180 13.93 -4.70 -23.10
N PRO A 181 14.50 -5.34 -24.15
CA PRO A 181 15.93 -5.68 -24.22
C PRO A 181 16.87 -4.50 -23.96
N GLN A 182 16.49 -3.29 -24.39
CA GLN A 182 17.31 -2.08 -24.35
C GLN A 182 17.74 -1.70 -22.93
N THR A 183 16.94 -2.03 -21.91
CA THR A 183 17.18 -1.65 -20.50
C THR A 183 17.02 -2.81 -19.52
N ALA A 184 16.89 -4.05 -20.03
CA ALA A 184 16.70 -5.27 -19.24
C ALA A 184 17.79 -5.50 -18.18
N TYR A 185 19.02 -5.02 -18.42
CA TYR A 185 20.14 -5.13 -17.48
C TYR A 185 19.87 -4.43 -16.14
N LEU A 186 19.08 -3.36 -16.12
CA LEU A 186 18.71 -2.67 -14.88
C LEU A 186 17.62 -3.44 -14.14
N THR A 187 16.63 -3.99 -14.86
CA THR A 187 15.64 -4.91 -14.28
C THR A 187 16.33 -6.13 -13.66
N GLU A 188 17.25 -6.76 -14.39
CA GLU A 188 18.04 -7.90 -13.90
C GLU A 188 18.79 -7.58 -12.61
N ALA A 189 19.47 -6.43 -12.54
CA ALA A 189 20.21 -6.01 -11.36
C ALA A 189 19.30 -5.89 -10.12
N VAL A 190 18.08 -5.37 -10.28
CA VAL A 190 17.10 -5.29 -9.20
C VAL A 190 16.55 -6.68 -8.84
N VAL A 191 16.22 -7.52 -9.83
CA VAL A 191 15.73 -8.89 -9.59
C VAL A 191 16.77 -9.74 -8.85
N LYS A 192 18.06 -9.59 -9.13
CA LYS A 192 19.15 -10.23 -8.38
C LYS A 192 19.06 -9.96 -6.88
N GLU A 193 18.81 -8.71 -6.49
CA GLU A 193 18.64 -8.34 -5.09
C GLU A 193 17.29 -8.80 -4.52
N ILE A 194 16.21 -8.83 -5.32
CA ILE A 194 14.92 -9.41 -4.89
C ILE A 194 15.09 -10.89 -4.55
N ILE A 195 15.70 -11.68 -5.43
CA ILE A 195 15.93 -13.11 -5.22
C ILE A 195 16.90 -13.35 -4.06
N ALA A 196 18.03 -12.62 -4.00
CA ALA A 196 19.00 -12.75 -2.92
C ALA A 196 18.43 -12.44 -1.53
N SER A 197 17.35 -11.65 -1.44
CA SER A 197 16.71 -11.33 -0.17
C SER A 197 16.03 -12.52 0.52
N GLY A 198 15.63 -13.56 -0.25
CA GLY A 198 14.85 -14.69 0.25
C GLY A 198 13.49 -14.30 0.84
N ILE A 199 12.96 -13.12 0.50
CA ILE A 199 11.70 -12.60 1.06
C ILE A 199 10.48 -13.16 0.35
N LEU A 200 10.55 -13.30 -0.98
CA LEU A 200 9.48 -13.88 -1.77
C LEU A 200 9.55 -15.41 -1.72
N PRO A 201 8.40 -16.12 -1.67
CA PRO A 201 8.37 -17.56 -1.90
C PRO A 201 8.97 -17.90 -3.28
N GLU A 202 9.61 -19.07 -3.37
CA GLU A 202 10.10 -19.63 -4.63
C GLU A 202 8.99 -19.62 -5.71
N GLY A 203 9.34 -19.27 -6.95
CA GLY A 203 8.40 -19.18 -8.07
C GLY A 203 7.51 -17.94 -8.11
N SER A 204 7.51 -17.09 -7.08
CA SER A 204 6.72 -15.83 -7.07
C SER A 204 7.16 -14.83 -8.15
N LEU A 205 8.41 -14.90 -8.59
CA LEU A 205 8.99 -14.03 -9.61
C LEU A 205 9.90 -14.84 -10.52
N GLN A 206 9.71 -14.67 -11.82
CA GLN A 206 10.63 -15.12 -12.87
C GLN A 206 10.94 -13.95 -13.81
N LEU A 207 12.14 -13.95 -14.38
CA LEU A 207 12.65 -12.92 -15.27
C LEU A 207 13.15 -13.55 -16.56
N ILE A 208 12.59 -13.11 -17.69
CA ILE A 208 13.14 -13.34 -19.02
C ILE A 208 13.67 -12.00 -19.53
N SER A 209 14.96 -11.73 -19.33
CA SER A 209 15.62 -10.53 -19.85
C SER A 209 15.54 -10.45 -21.37
N GLY A 210 14.55 -9.75 -21.90
CA GLY A 210 14.31 -9.55 -23.34
C GLY A 210 12.95 -10.04 -23.84
N THR A 211 12.77 -10.04 -25.17
CA THR A 211 11.50 -10.42 -25.82
C THR A 211 11.49 -11.90 -26.20
N ALA A 212 10.54 -12.67 -25.65
CA ALA A 212 10.26 -14.04 -26.07
C ALA A 212 9.05 -14.08 -27.00
N LYS A 213 9.24 -14.45 -28.28
CA LYS A 213 8.18 -14.41 -29.30
C LYS A 213 7.03 -15.39 -29.04
N ASN A 214 7.33 -16.52 -28.41
CA ASN A 214 6.40 -17.60 -28.06
C ASN A 214 5.82 -17.46 -26.64
N ILE A 215 5.96 -16.30 -25.99
CA ILE A 215 5.46 -16.08 -24.60
C ILE A 215 3.95 -16.28 -24.47
N LEU A 216 3.19 -16.07 -25.55
CA LEU A 216 1.74 -16.22 -25.54
C LEU A 216 1.27 -17.60 -26.03
N ASP A 217 2.16 -18.49 -26.45
CA ASP A 217 1.77 -19.74 -27.11
C ASP A 217 1.09 -20.71 -26.14
N THR A 218 1.43 -20.62 -24.85
CA THR A 218 1.00 -21.55 -23.80
C THR A 218 0.38 -20.85 -22.58
N VAL A 219 -0.06 -19.60 -22.73
CA VAL A 219 -0.91 -18.97 -21.70
C VAL A 219 -2.26 -19.68 -21.62
N GLU A 220 -2.89 -19.63 -20.46
CA GLU A 220 -4.13 -20.33 -20.12
C GLU A 220 -5.16 -19.37 -19.52
N SER A 221 -6.43 -19.80 -19.44
CA SER A 221 -7.55 -18.97 -18.95
C SER A 221 -7.38 -18.37 -17.54
N GLN A 222 -6.49 -18.92 -16.71
CA GLN A 222 -6.18 -18.41 -15.38
C GLN A 222 -5.01 -17.42 -15.34
N ASP A 223 -4.25 -17.29 -16.43
CA ASP A 223 -3.17 -16.32 -16.53
C ASP A 223 -3.72 -14.89 -16.75
N VAL A 224 -2.86 -13.90 -16.57
CA VAL A 224 -3.15 -12.50 -16.90
C VAL A 224 -1.96 -11.93 -17.65
N VAL A 225 -2.20 -11.28 -18.78
CA VAL A 225 -1.15 -10.62 -19.57
C VAL A 225 -1.31 -9.11 -19.44
N SER A 226 -0.27 -8.43 -18.97
CA SER A 226 -0.18 -6.97 -19.05
C SER A 226 0.96 -6.57 -19.98
N PHE A 227 0.63 -5.75 -20.98
CA PHE A 227 1.57 -5.21 -21.95
C PHE A 227 1.67 -3.69 -21.83
N THR A 228 2.90 -3.19 -21.82
CA THR A 228 3.25 -1.77 -21.94
C THR A 228 4.21 -1.60 -23.12
N GLY A 229 3.85 -0.75 -24.09
CA GLY A 229 4.69 -0.47 -25.25
C GLY A 229 3.92 0.15 -26.41
N SER A 230 4.41 0.00 -27.65
CA SER A 230 3.75 0.66 -28.79
C SER A 230 2.34 0.12 -29.06
N ALA A 231 1.44 0.99 -29.54
CA ALA A 231 0.08 0.60 -29.90
C ALA A 231 0.05 -0.46 -31.01
N THR A 232 1.04 -0.44 -31.91
CA THR A 232 1.18 -1.43 -32.99
C THR A 232 1.52 -2.80 -32.43
N THR A 233 2.54 -2.91 -31.56
CA THR A 233 2.92 -4.17 -30.93
C THR A 233 1.80 -4.70 -30.04
N GLY A 234 1.17 -3.84 -29.23
CA GLY A 234 0.07 -4.24 -28.37
C GLY A 234 -1.12 -4.82 -29.15
N LYS A 235 -1.47 -4.23 -30.31
CA LYS A 235 -2.51 -4.77 -31.21
C LYS A 235 -2.14 -6.11 -31.83
N ILE A 236 -0.86 -6.36 -32.11
CA ILE A 236 -0.40 -7.66 -32.62
C ILE A 236 -0.55 -8.72 -31.53
N LEU A 237 -0.08 -8.42 -30.31
CA LEU A 237 -0.19 -9.34 -29.17
C LEU A 237 -1.65 -9.61 -28.80
N LYS A 238 -2.50 -8.57 -28.74
CA LYS A 238 -3.92 -8.71 -28.43
C LYS A 238 -4.70 -9.58 -29.42
N LYS A 239 -4.20 -9.74 -30.65
CA LYS A 239 -4.77 -10.61 -31.69
C LYS A 239 -4.26 -12.05 -31.64
N HIS A 240 -3.38 -12.39 -30.69
CA HIS A 240 -2.80 -13.71 -30.60
C HIS A 240 -3.91 -14.77 -30.42
N PRO A 241 -3.96 -15.84 -31.25
CA PRO A 241 -5.04 -16.81 -31.22
C PRO A 241 -5.27 -17.43 -29.84
N ARG A 242 -4.19 -17.73 -29.11
CA ARG A 242 -4.25 -18.32 -27.77
C ARG A 242 -5.00 -17.44 -26.76
N LEU A 243 -4.85 -16.11 -26.82
CA LEU A 243 -5.57 -15.21 -25.91
C LEU A 243 -7.08 -15.26 -26.13
N ILE A 244 -7.50 -15.43 -27.39
CA ILE A 244 -8.91 -15.52 -27.77
C ILE A 244 -9.48 -16.89 -27.37
N GLU A 245 -8.75 -17.97 -27.68
CA GLU A 245 -9.12 -19.35 -27.36
C GLU A 245 -9.33 -19.56 -25.85
N GLU A 246 -8.38 -19.10 -25.05
CA GLU A 246 -8.39 -19.26 -23.59
C GLU A 246 -9.11 -18.10 -22.87
N SER A 247 -9.55 -17.08 -23.62
CA SER A 247 -10.15 -15.85 -23.06
C SER A 247 -9.30 -15.19 -21.98
N VAL A 248 -7.98 -15.16 -22.18
CA VAL A 248 -7.02 -14.64 -21.21
C VAL A 248 -7.17 -13.12 -21.08
N PRO A 249 -7.32 -12.57 -19.86
CA PRO A 249 -7.31 -11.13 -19.65
C PRO A 249 -6.02 -10.49 -20.19
N PHE A 250 -6.18 -9.52 -21.10
CA PHE A 250 -5.09 -8.77 -21.71
C PHE A 250 -5.25 -7.27 -21.44
N THR A 251 -4.45 -6.74 -20.52
CA THR A 251 -4.34 -5.30 -20.23
C THR A 251 -3.29 -4.69 -21.13
N MET A 252 -3.64 -3.57 -21.77
CA MET A 252 -2.75 -2.86 -22.70
C MET A 252 -2.63 -1.41 -22.27
N GLU A 253 -1.40 -0.98 -22.04
CA GLU A 253 -1.01 0.43 -21.95
C GLU A 253 -0.11 0.75 -23.15
N ALA A 254 -0.48 1.78 -23.90
CA ALA A 254 0.14 2.11 -25.17
C ALA A 254 0.36 3.62 -25.37
N ASP A 255 0.96 3.97 -26.52
CA ASP A 255 1.20 5.33 -27.01
C ASP A 255 0.05 6.30 -26.65
N SER A 256 0.40 7.49 -26.17
CA SER A 256 -0.58 8.44 -25.62
C SER A 256 -0.19 9.88 -25.90
N LEU A 257 -1.10 10.62 -26.57
CA LEU A 257 -0.93 12.04 -26.85
C LEU A 257 -1.51 12.91 -25.74
N ASN A 258 -0.87 12.87 -24.57
CA ASN A 258 -1.31 13.60 -23.39
C ASN A 258 -1.36 15.11 -23.63
N ALA A 259 -2.34 15.78 -23.01
CA ALA A 259 -2.62 17.18 -23.25
C ALA A 259 -2.51 18.03 -21.98
N ALA A 260 -1.88 19.20 -22.08
CA ALA A 260 -1.92 20.23 -21.05
C ALA A 260 -2.69 21.45 -21.56
N ILE A 261 -3.69 21.87 -20.80
CA ILE A 261 -4.59 22.97 -21.13
C ILE A 261 -4.25 24.16 -20.22
N LEU A 262 -4.03 25.32 -20.82
CA LEU A 262 -3.94 26.59 -20.08
C LEU A 262 -5.34 27.21 -20.02
N GLY A 263 -5.85 27.50 -18.82
CA GLY A 263 -7.13 28.18 -18.66
C GLY A 263 -7.08 29.64 -19.14
N GLU A 264 -8.24 30.21 -19.49
CA GLU A 264 -8.33 31.58 -20.01
C GLU A 264 -7.91 32.64 -18.96
N ASP A 265 -8.03 32.32 -17.67
CA ASP A 265 -7.61 33.15 -16.55
C ASP A 265 -6.10 33.11 -16.28
N ALA A 266 -5.40 32.10 -16.81
CA ALA A 266 -3.98 31.87 -16.59
C ALA A 266 -3.12 32.65 -17.59
N VAL A 267 -3.12 33.97 -17.46
CA VAL A 267 -2.39 34.93 -18.32
C VAL A 267 -0.98 35.25 -17.79
N PRO A 268 -0.06 35.78 -18.62
CA PRO A 268 1.27 36.21 -18.16
C PRO A 268 1.20 37.11 -16.92
N GLY A 269 2.06 36.83 -15.93
CA GLY A 269 2.08 37.52 -14.63
C GLY A 269 1.21 36.84 -13.56
N THR A 270 0.40 35.85 -13.92
CA THR A 270 -0.28 35.00 -12.93
C THR A 270 0.61 33.81 -12.51
N PRO A 271 0.46 33.32 -11.26
CA PRO A 271 1.09 32.07 -10.84
C PRO A 271 0.75 30.88 -11.75
N GLU A 272 -0.48 30.81 -12.27
CA GLU A 272 -0.97 29.72 -13.11
C GLU A 272 -0.22 29.64 -14.44
N PHE A 273 0.07 30.78 -15.08
CA PHE A 273 0.88 30.81 -16.29
C PHE A 273 2.30 30.28 -16.02
N ASP A 274 2.95 30.73 -14.94
CA ASP A 274 4.28 30.25 -14.57
C ASP A 274 4.30 28.74 -14.25
N LEU A 275 3.24 28.25 -13.59
CA LEU A 275 3.05 26.83 -13.30
C LEU A 275 2.89 26.01 -14.58
N PHE A 276 2.09 26.49 -15.53
CA PHE A 276 1.89 25.82 -16.83
C PHE A 276 3.21 25.70 -17.60
N ILE A 277 3.95 26.80 -17.76
CA ILE A 277 5.25 26.78 -18.46
C ILE A 277 6.24 25.83 -17.77
N LYS A 278 6.30 25.86 -16.44
CA LYS A 278 7.15 24.97 -15.65
C LYS A 278 6.78 23.50 -15.86
N GLU A 279 5.50 23.17 -15.85
CA GLU A 279 5.01 21.80 -15.98
C GLU A 279 5.27 21.25 -17.39
N VAL A 280 4.97 22.03 -18.44
CA VAL A 280 5.25 21.63 -19.83
C VAL A 280 6.75 21.41 -20.03
N ARG A 281 7.62 22.32 -19.57
CA ARG A 281 9.08 22.14 -19.64
C ARG A 281 9.52 20.85 -18.93
N ASN A 282 9.04 20.61 -17.71
CA ASN A 282 9.41 19.41 -16.94
C ASN A 282 9.00 18.13 -17.69
N GLU A 283 7.79 18.07 -18.21
CA GLU A 283 7.28 16.88 -18.89
C GLU A 283 7.97 16.61 -20.23
N MET A 284 8.43 17.66 -20.93
CA MET A 284 9.29 17.50 -22.11
C MET A 284 10.68 16.95 -21.78
N THR A 285 11.25 17.30 -20.61
CA THR A 285 12.69 17.13 -20.36
C THR A 285 13.04 15.99 -19.40
N VAL A 286 12.16 15.68 -18.44
CA VAL A 286 12.32 14.53 -17.55
C VAL A 286 12.37 13.26 -18.39
N LYS A 287 13.41 12.44 -18.18
CA LYS A 287 13.75 11.25 -18.97
C LYS A 287 13.89 11.51 -20.48
N CYS A 288 14.25 12.73 -20.87
CA CYS A 288 14.28 13.14 -22.28
C CYS A 288 12.90 12.91 -22.95
N GLY A 289 11.81 13.16 -22.21
CA GLY A 289 10.43 13.01 -22.67
C GLY A 289 9.99 11.55 -22.93
N GLN A 290 10.78 10.55 -22.54
CA GLN A 290 10.47 9.12 -22.72
C GLN A 290 9.52 8.58 -21.64
N LYS A 291 8.47 9.33 -21.31
CA LYS A 291 7.39 8.88 -20.42
C LYS A 291 6.12 8.73 -21.23
N CYS A 292 5.38 7.64 -21.02
CA CYS A 292 4.05 7.46 -21.61
C CYS A 292 3.07 8.57 -21.18
N THR A 293 3.32 9.18 -20.03
CA THR A 293 2.57 10.31 -19.46
C THR A 293 3.13 11.69 -19.82
N ALA A 294 4.15 11.83 -20.67
CA ALA A 294 4.70 13.14 -21.03
C ALA A 294 3.69 13.98 -21.84
N ILE A 295 3.69 15.30 -21.65
CA ILE A 295 2.83 16.23 -22.40
C ILE A 295 3.27 16.24 -23.87
N ARG A 296 2.35 15.93 -24.78
CA ARG A 296 2.58 15.95 -26.23
C ARG A 296 1.86 17.10 -26.92
N ARG A 297 0.74 17.54 -26.36
CA ARG A 297 -0.10 18.61 -26.90
C ARG A 297 -0.31 19.69 -25.85
N VAL A 298 -0.01 20.93 -26.22
CA VAL A 298 -0.06 22.12 -25.36
C VAL A 298 -1.18 23.01 -25.90
N ILE A 299 -2.34 22.96 -25.28
CA ILE A 299 -3.58 23.59 -25.76
C ILE A 299 -3.78 24.90 -24.99
N VAL A 300 -3.77 26.03 -25.69
CA VAL A 300 -3.73 27.37 -25.07
C VAL A 300 -4.71 28.34 -25.75
N PRO A 301 -5.22 29.36 -25.05
CA PRO A 301 -6.04 30.40 -25.67
C PRO A 301 -5.34 31.03 -26.88
N GLU A 302 -6.07 31.32 -27.96
CA GLU A 302 -5.50 31.81 -29.21
C GLU A 302 -4.67 33.10 -29.03
N ASN A 303 -5.06 33.95 -28.09
CA ASN A 303 -4.38 35.20 -27.75
C ASN A 303 -3.12 35.02 -26.88
N LEU A 304 -2.84 33.82 -26.35
CA LEU A 304 -1.68 33.53 -25.48
C LEU A 304 -0.62 32.63 -26.15
N VAL A 305 -0.81 32.26 -27.42
CA VAL A 305 0.10 31.37 -28.15
C VAL A 305 1.54 31.91 -28.18
N GLU A 306 1.71 33.19 -28.50
CA GLU A 306 3.03 33.83 -28.59
C GLU A 306 3.71 33.90 -27.22
N ASP A 307 2.97 34.31 -26.18
CA ASP A 307 3.48 34.38 -24.81
C ASP A 307 3.99 33.02 -24.33
N VAL A 308 3.21 31.96 -24.56
CA VAL A 308 3.57 30.59 -24.19
C VAL A 308 4.79 30.13 -24.99
N GLN A 309 4.82 30.37 -26.30
CA GLN A 309 5.95 30.00 -27.16
C GLN A 309 7.26 30.63 -26.67
N ILE A 310 7.24 31.95 -26.40
CA ILE A 310 8.42 32.69 -25.93
C ILE A 310 8.85 32.23 -24.53
N ALA A 311 7.90 32.12 -23.59
CA ALA A 311 8.19 31.73 -22.22
C ALA A 311 8.75 30.30 -22.14
N LEU A 312 8.14 29.36 -22.88
CA LEU A 312 8.57 27.97 -22.91
C LEU A 312 9.94 27.82 -23.59
N GLY A 313 10.18 28.49 -24.72
CA GLY A 313 11.48 28.49 -25.40
C GLY A 313 12.62 28.95 -24.48
N LYS A 314 12.42 30.08 -23.76
CA LYS A 314 13.40 30.58 -22.76
C LYS A 314 13.67 29.62 -21.62
N GLN A 315 12.68 28.79 -21.27
CA GLN A 315 12.81 27.80 -20.20
C GLN A 315 13.49 26.51 -20.68
N LEU A 316 13.28 26.13 -21.95
CA LEU A 316 13.97 25.01 -22.58
C LEU A 316 15.46 25.32 -22.83
N ASP A 317 15.82 26.57 -23.17
CA ASP A 317 17.22 26.99 -23.36
C ASP A 317 18.11 26.83 -22.11
N LYS A 318 17.50 26.77 -20.93
CA LYS A 318 18.21 26.57 -19.66
C LYS A 318 18.53 25.11 -19.37
N VAL A 319 18.04 24.18 -20.19
CA VAL A 319 18.17 22.73 -19.98
C VAL A 319 19.52 22.27 -20.50
N THR A 320 20.44 22.00 -19.58
CA THR A 320 21.76 21.45 -19.89
C THR A 320 21.68 19.97 -20.26
N ILE A 321 22.24 19.63 -21.43
CA ILE A 321 22.27 18.27 -21.98
C ILE A 321 23.68 17.69 -21.82
N GLY A 322 23.83 16.42 -21.45
CA GLY A 322 25.17 15.82 -21.31
C GLY A 322 25.22 14.50 -20.54
N ASP A 323 26.40 14.16 -20.02
CA ASP A 323 26.60 12.95 -19.20
C ASP A 323 25.77 13.06 -17.90
N PRO A 324 24.81 12.15 -17.67
CA PRO A 324 23.94 12.19 -16.49
C PRO A 324 24.68 12.01 -15.15
N ARG A 325 25.96 11.63 -15.16
CA ARG A 325 26.81 11.54 -13.97
C ARG A 325 27.23 12.91 -13.43
N LEU A 326 27.14 13.96 -14.25
CA LEU A 326 27.50 15.33 -13.88
C LEU A 326 26.31 16.05 -13.22
N LYS A 327 26.59 16.81 -12.15
CA LYS A 327 25.55 17.45 -11.31
C LYS A 327 24.84 18.61 -12.02
N GLU A 328 25.50 19.24 -12.97
CA GLU A 328 25.01 20.37 -13.75
C GLU A 328 24.08 19.95 -14.90
N VAL A 329 24.14 18.69 -15.35
CA VAL A 329 23.29 18.17 -16.43
C VAL A 329 21.85 18.03 -15.92
N ARG A 330 20.87 18.43 -16.75
CA ARG A 330 19.44 18.40 -16.43
C ARG A 330 18.66 17.44 -17.33
N MET A 331 19.17 17.13 -18.51
CA MET A 331 18.61 16.15 -19.43
C MET A 331 19.71 15.28 -20.00
N GLY A 332 19.55 13.96 -19.97
CA GLY A 332 20.50 13.03 -20.57
C GLY A 332 20.14 12.64 -22.00
N ALA A 333 20.27 11.36 -22.33
CA ALA A 333 20.07 10.82 -23.68
C ALA A 333 18.74 10.06 -23.83
N LEU A 334 18.32 9.85 -25.07
CA LEU A 334 17.34 8.81 -25.40
C LEU A 334 17.95 7.42 -25.17
N VAL A 335 17.13 6.38 -25.08
CA VAL A 335 17.60 5.03 -24.73
C VAL A 335 18.60 4.45 -25.73
N ASN A 336 18.46 4.76 -27.02
CA ASN A 336 19.40 4.36 -28.07
C ASN A 336 19.19 5.16 -29.37
N ASP A 337 20.05 4.91 -30.34
CA ASP A 337 20.04 5.60 -31.63
C ASP A 337 18.85 5.25 -32.51
N ALA A 338 18.34 4.02 -32.43
CA ALA A 338 17.10 3.65 -33.12
C ALA A 338 15.91 4.51 -32.63
N GLN A 339 15.85 4.79 -31.32
CA GLN A 339 14.84 5.68 -30.76
C GLN A 339 15.05 7.12 -31.20
N ARG A 340 16.30 7.60 -31.26
CA ARG A 340 16.62 8.94 -31.80
C ARG A 340 16.15 9.10 -33.24
N THR A 341 16.41 8.11 -34.10
CA THR A 341 15.93 8.09 -35.49
C THR A 341 14.41 8.08 -35.55
N SER A 342 13.76 7.22 -34.77
CA SER A 342 12.29 7.16 -34.72
C SER A 342 11.68 8.50 -34.32
N VAL A 343 12.22 9.17 -33.29
CA VAL A 343 11.75 10.51 -32.88
C VAL A 343 11.83 11.51 -34.03
N LYS A 344 12.94 11.55 -34.77
CA LYS A 344 13.09 12.43 -35.95
C LYS A 344 12.05 12.14 -37.02
N GLU A 345 11.83 10.88 -37.37
CA GLU A 345 10.83 10.47 -38.36
C GLU A 345 9.40 10.85 -37.94
N GLN A 346 9.06 10.78 -36.64
CA GLN A 346 7.75 11.19 -36.17
C GLN A 346 7.59 12.72 -36.19
N ILE A 347 8.64 13.47 -35.87
CA ILE A 347 8.63 14.94 -36.00
C ILE A 347 8.40 15.34 -37.46
N GLU A 348 9.11 14.72 -38.41
CA GLU A 348 8.95 15.00 -39.86
C GLU A 348 7.52 14.79 -40.35
N LYS A 349 6.79 13.82 -39.78
CA LYS A 349 5.37 13.61 -40.08
C LYS A 349 4.49 14.73 -39.52
N ILE A 350 4.79 15.22 -38.32
CA ILE A 350 4.03 16.31 -37.68
C ILE A 350 4.32 17.64 -38.40
N THR A 351 5.55 17.87 -38.85
CA THR A 351 5.95 19.11 -39.55
C THR A 351 5.39 19.24 -40.97
N LYS A 352 4.62 18.26 -41.45
CA LYS A 352 3.83 18.41 -42.68
C LYS A 352 2.78 19.50 -42.56
N THR A 353 2.31 19.79 -41.34
CA THR A 353 1.31 20.84 -41.07
C THR A 353 1.72 21.78 -39.93
N ALA A 354 2.53 21.32 -38.98
CA ALA A 354 3.05 22.14 -37.88
C ALA A 354 4.41 22.77 -38.20
N GLN A 355 4.74 23.85 -37.51
CA GLN A 355 6.03 24.55 -37.61
C GLN A 355 6.93 24.23 -36.41
N ILE A 356 8.23 24.05 -36.63
CA ILE A 356 9.20 24.04 -35.53
C ILE A 356 9.41 25.47 -35.06
N VAL A 357 9.09 25.76 -33.79
CA VAL A 357 9.19 27.09 -33.18
C VAL A 357 10.30 27.19 -32.12
N TYR A 358 10.86 26.04 -31.71
CA TYR A 358 12.05 25.95 -30.87
C TYR A 358 12.79 24.64 -31.13
N GLY A 359 14.12 24.69 -31.11
CA GLY A 359 14.98 23.54 -31.39
C GLY A 359 15.15 23.27 -32.88
N ASP A 360 15.90 22.22 -33.18
CA ASP A 360 16.27 21.81 -34.55
C ASP A 360 16.81 20.35 -34.52
N PHE A 361 17.21 19.83 -35.68
CA PHE A 361 17.80 18.49 -35.82
C PHE A 361 19.34 18.47 -35.76
N ASP A 362 19.98 19.62 -35.56
CA ASP A 362 21.43 19.73 -35.46
C ASP A 362 21.96 19.02 -34.21
N GLU A 363 23.26 18.79 -34.20
CA GLU A 363 23.95 18.15 -33.09
C GLU A 363 23.71 18.91 -31.77
N ALA A 364 23.34 18.18 -30.72
CA ALA A 364 23.14 18.78 -29.40
C ALA A 364 24.49 19.17 -28.79
N LYS A 365 24.57 20.35 -28.18
CA LYS A 365 25.73 20.73 -27.38
C LYS A 365 25.69 19.97 -26.04
N THR A 366 26.64 19.07 -25.83
CA THR A 366 26.71 18.22 -24.63
C THR A 366 27.80 18.65 -23.66
N VAL A 367 27.54 18.45 -22.36
CA VAL A 367 28.54 18.61 -21.29
C VAL A 367 29.04 17.23 -20.87
N GLY A 368 30.36 17.01 -20.92
CA GLY A 368 30.99 15.78 -20.45
C GLY A 368 30.73 14.52 -21.28
N ALA A 369 30.09 14.63 -22.46
CA ALA A 369 29.79 13.51 -23.34
C ALA A 369 30.04 13.87 -24.81
N ASP A 370 30.33 12.86 -25.64
CA ASP A 370 30.45 13.00 -27.09
C ASP A 370 29.06 12.88 -27.74
N ALA A 371 28.55 14.00 -28.27
CA ALA A 371 27.21 14.08 -28.84
C ALA A 371 26.98 13.16 -30.06
N LYS A 372 28.05 12.77 -30.76
CA LYS A 372 27.97 11.87 -31.92
C LYS A 372 27.84 10.41 -31.51
N LYS A 373 28.44 10.04 -30.37
CA LYS A 373 28.42 8.66 -29.86
C LYS A 373 27.19 8.35 -29.01
N GLY A 374 26.73 9.32 -28.23
CA GLY A 374 25.51 9.18 -27.42
C GLY A 374 24.23 9.50 -28.20
N SER A 375 23.11 8.99 -27.70
CA SER A 375 21.78 9.17 -28.30
C SER A 375 21.10 10.46 -27.84
N PHE A 376 21.82 11.58 -27.89
CA PHE A 376 21.33 12.89 -27.47
C PHE A 376 20.41 13.53 -28.52
N VAL A 377 19.44 14.33 -28.04
CA VAL A 377 18.52 15.13 -28.86
C VAL A 377 18.17 16.42 -28.13
N LYS A 378 17.96 17.51 -28.88
CA LYS A 378 17.47 18.78 -28.32
C LYS A 378 15.96 18.69 -28.04
N PRO A 379 15.41 19.43 -27.06
CA PRO A 379 13.97 19.62 -26.97
C PRO A 379 13.46 20.32 -28.24
N ILE A 380 12.34 19.84 -28.79
CA ILE A 380 11.73 20.41 -30.00
C ILE A 380 10.29 20.82 -29.67
N LEU A 381 9.98 22.09 -29.88
CA LEU A 381 8.62 22.63 -29.72
C LEU A 381 8.05 22.91 -31.10
N LEU A 382 6.89 22.32 -31.36
CA LEU A 382 6.13 22.53 -32.58
C LEU A 382 4.95 23.48 -32.31
N ARG A 383 4.40 24.08 -33.36
CA ARG A 383 3.16 24.85 -33.33
C ARG A 383 2.26 24.46 -34.50
N GLU A 384 1.03 24.08 -34.21
CA GLU A 384 0.00 23.79 -35.19
C GLU A 384 -1.08 24.88 -35.12
N ASP A 385 -1.11 25.74 -36.14
CA ASP A 385 -1.97 26.93 -36.18
C ASP A 385 -3.44 26.57 -36.50
N ASN A 386 -3.70 25.42 -37.12
CA ASN A 386 -5.05 24.97 -37.51
C ASN A 386 -5.37 23.57 -36.93
N PRO A 387 -5.38 23.40 -35.60
CA PRO A 387 -5.39 22.08 -34.96
C PRO A 387 -6.71 21.31 -35.13
N PHE A 388 -7.79 21.96 -35.57
CA PHE A 388 -9.04 21.28 -35.92
C PHE A 388 -9.04 20.68 -37.34
N ALA A 389 -8.26 21.25 -38.26
CA ALA A 389 -8.17 20.80 -39.65
C ALA A 389 -7.02 19.80 -39.83
N ASN A 390 -5.94 19.97 -39.07
CA ASN A 390 -4.71 19.20 -39.22
C ASN A 390 -4.59 18.12 -38.13
N GLU A 391 -4.70 16.86 -38.54
CA GLU A 391 -4.69 15.73 -37.59
C GLU A 391 -3.29 15.26 -37.18
N ALA A 392 -2.21 15.70 -37.86
CA ALA A 392 -0.89 15.08 -37.74
C ALA A 392 -0.40 14.99 -36.28
N ALA A 393 -0.50 16.09 -35.53
CA ALA A 393 -0.15 16.16 -34.10
C ALA A 393 -1.16 15.46 -33.16
N HIS A 394 -2.36 15.13 -33.66
CA HIS A 394 -3.37 14.36 -32.93
C HIS A 394 -3.29 12.86 -33.19
N ILE A 395 -2.51 12.40 -34.17
CA ILE A 395 -2.37 10.97 -34.52
C ILE A 395 -0.93 10.43 -34.45
N THR A 396 0.07 11.31 -34.40
CA THR A 396 1.49 10.93 -34.40
C THR A 396 2.15 11.30 -33.08
N GLU A 397 2.78 10.34 -32.41
CA GLU A 397 3.58 10.59 -31.21
C GLU A 397 5.07 10.52 -31.52
N ALA A 398 5.80 11.59 -31.20
CA ALA A 398 7.26 11.58 -31.13
C ALA A 398 7.68 11.29 -29.67
N PHE A 399 8.07 10.04 -29.38
CA PHE A 399 8.40 9.58 -28.03
C PHE A 399 9.80 10.03 -27.56
N GLY A 400 9.93 11.33 -27.34
CA GLY A 400 11.13 12.06 -26.93
C GLY A 400 10.77 13.44 -26.37
N PRO A 401 11.70 14.41 -26.31
CA PRO A 401 11.44 15.72 -25.73
C PRO A 401 10.72 16.66 -26.71
N VAL A 402 9.51 16.27 -27.12
CA VAL A 402 8.72 16.93 -28.18
C VAL A 402 7.30 17.21 -27.72
N SER A 403 6.83 18.44 -27.98
CA SER A 403 5.42 18.83 -27.78
C SER A 403 4.96 19.82 -28.86
N THR A 404 3.66 19.91 -29.09
CA THR A 404 3.05 20.82 -30.08
C THR A 404 2.07 21.78 -29.42
N ILE A 405 2.26 23.10 -29.61
CA ILE A 405 1.32 24.16 -29.21
C ILE A 405 0.14 24.22 -30.18
N MET A 406 -1.07 24.38 -29.64
CA MET A 406 -2.33 24.43 -30.37
C MET A 406 -3.25 25.52 -29.79
N PRO A 407 -3.74 26.47 -30.60
CA PRO A 407 -4.69 27.48 -30.14
C PRO A 407 -6.11 26.93 -29.96
N TYR A 408 -6.87 27.50 -29.02
CA TYR A 408 -8.31 27.33 -28.88
C TYR A 408 -9.01 28.68 -28.62
N LYS A 409 -10.32 28.80 -28.89
CA LYS A 409 -11.07 30.06 -28.67
C LYS A 409 -12.01 30.01 -27.47
N THR A 410 -12.57 28.84 -27.19
CA THR A 410 -13.48 28.61 -26.06
C THR A 410 -13.07 27.36 -25.27
N LEU A 411 -13.53 27.22 -24.03
CA LEU A 411 -13.29 26.00 -23.27
C LEU A 411 -13.80 24.73 -23.98
N ASP A 412 -14.90 24.82 -24.73
CA ASP A 412 -15.42 23.73 -25.57
C ASP A 412 -14.43 23.32 -26.66
N ASP A 413 -13.74 24.29 -27.28
CA ASP A 413 -12.67 24.02 -28.22
C ASP A 413 -11.51 23.27 -27.55
N ALA A 414 -11.09 23.70 -26.35
CA ALA A 414 -10.04 23.02 -25.60
C ALA A 414 -10.43 21.57 -25.25
N ILE A 415 -11.68 21.35 -24.81
CA ILE A 415 -12.24 20.02 -24.54
C ILE A 415 -12.22 19.19 -25.82
N LYS A 416 -12.69 19.72 -26.94
CA LYS A 416 -12.72 19.01 -28.23
C LYS A 416 -11.31 18.64 -28.68
N LEU A 417 -10.36 19.58 -28.64
CA LEU A 417 -8.96 19.34 -28.97
C LEU A 417 -8.35 18.27 -28.05
N SER A 418 -8.58 18.33 -26.74
CA SER A 418 -8.05 17.31 -25.81
C SER A 418 -8.50 15.88 -26.22
N LYS A 419 -9.74 15.73 -26.68
CA LYS A 419 -10.34 14.46 -27.13
C LYS A 419 -9.82 13.99 -28.49
N MET A 420 -9.30 14.86 -29.34
CA MET A 420 -8.76 14.49 -30.68
C MET A 420 -7.54 13.55 -30.61
N GLY A 421 -6.90 13.41 -29.44
CA GLY A 421 -5.91 12.35 -29.19
C GLY A 421 -6.48 10.92 -29.27
N LYS A 422 -7.81 10.77 -29.32
CA LYS A 422 -8.55 9.49 -29.38
C LYS A 422 -8.30 8.59 -28.16
N GLY A 423 -8.28 9.20 -26.98
CA GLY A 423 -8.03 8.55 -25.70
C GLY A 423 -6.56 8.64 -25.27
N SER A 424 -6.31 9.16 -24.07
CA SER A 424 -4.98 9.40 -23.52
C SER A 424 -4.88 8.91 -22.07
N LEU A 425 -3.66 8.65 -21.61
CA LEU A 425 -3.36 8.28 -20.22
C LEU A 425 -3.68 9.44 -19.27
N VAL A 426 -3.24 10.65 -19.62
CA VAL A 426 -3.40 11.81 -18.74
C VAL A 426 -3.66 13.10 -19.53
N SER A 427 -4.42 14.01 -18.91
CA SER A 427 -4.40 15.43 -19.24
C SER A 427 -4.20 16.29 -18.00
N SER A 428 -3.79 17.54 -18.19
CA SER A 428 -3.83 18.58 -17.15
C SER A 428 -4.59 19.81 -17.62
N ILE A 429 -5.18 20.53 -16.66
CA ILE A 429 -5.64 21.91 -16.83
C ILE A 429 -5.02 22.79 -15.76
N VAL A 430 -4.50 23.96 -16.17
CA VAL A 430 -3.89 24.94 -15.26
C VAL A 430 -4.75 26.20 -15.24
N THR A 431 -5.47 26.42 -14.16
CA THR A 431 -6.47 27.50 -13.97
C THR A 431 -6.70 27.72 -12.48
N ASN A 432 -7.05 28.95 -12.08
CA ASN A 432 -7.48 29.27 -10.72
C ASN A 432 -9.00 29.51 -10.64
N ASP A 433 -9.76 29.17 -11.69
CA ASP A 433 -11.22 29.18 -11.70
C ASP A 433 -11.79 27.76 -11.57
N ASP A 434 -12.45 27.48 -10.44
CA ASP A 434 -13.05 26.18 -10.14
C ASP A 434 -14.18 25.79 -11.11
N LYS A 435 -14.84 26.76 -11.76
CA LYS A 435 -15.86 26.48 -12.78
C LYS A 435 -15.21 25.94 -14.05
N ILE A 436 -14.14 26.60 -14.52
CA ILE A 436 -13.35 26.14 -15.67
C ILE A 436 -12.77 24.75 -15.37
N ALA A 437 -12.18 24.57 -14.17
CA ALA A 437 -11.62 23.30 -13.75
C ALA A 437 -12.66 22.17 -13.74
N LYS A 438 -13.85 22.41 -13.16
CA LYS A 438 -14.95 21.44 -13.12
C LYS A 438 -15.46 21.11 -14.53
N GLU A 439 -15.74 22.12 -15.34
CA GLU A 439 -16.31 21.97 -16.68
C GLU A 439 -15.37 21.20 -17.60
N TYR A 440 -14.09 21.57 -17.63
CA TYR A 440 -13.07 20.81 -18.38
C TYR A 440 -13.00 19.36 -17.91
N THR A 441 -12.87 19.15 -16.60
CA THR A 441 -12.62 17.82 -16.02
C THR A 441 -13.76 16.86 -16.33
N VAL A 442 -15.00 17.25 -16.06
CA VAL A 442 -16.18 16.40 -16.31
C VAL A 442 -16.34 16.13 -17.81
N SER A 443 -16.20 17.16 -18.64
CA SER A 443 -16.42 17.05 -20.08
C SER A 443 -15.32 16.29 -20.80
N ALA A 444 -14.06 16.32 -20.33
CA ALA A 444 -12.92 15.66 -20.95
C ALA A 444 -12.63 14.25 -20.39
N ALA A 445 -13.13 13.88 -19.21
CA ALA A 445 -12.79 12.62 -18.52
C ALA A 445 -13.06 11.35 -19.34
N THR A 446 -14.05 11.35 -20.24
CA THR A 446 -14.36 10.18 -21.10
C THR A 446 -13.20 9.75 -22.01
N HIS A 447 -12.18 10.60 -22.19
CA HIS A 447 -11.03 10.35 -23.04
C HIS A 447 -9.70 10.30 -22.27
N HIS A 448 -9.71 10.40 -20.93
CA HIS A 448 -8.50 10.49 -20.13
C HIS A 448 -8.62 9.60 -18.88
N GLY A 449 -7.65 8.72 -18.65
CA GLY A 449 -7.65 7.91 -17.42
C GLY A 449 -7.30 8.70 -16.16
N ARG A 450 -6.62 9.86 -16.33
CA ARG A 450 -6.33 10.81 -15.26
C ARG A 450 -6.39 12.25 -15.76
N ILE A 451 -6.94 13.15 -14.94
CA ILE A 451 -6.87 14.60 -15.17
C ILE A 451 -6.24 15.26 -13.94
N LEU A 452 -5.21 16.08 -14.15
CA LEU A 452 -4.59 16.92 -13.12
C LEU A 452 -5.13 18.35 -13.24
N ILE A 453 -5.81 18.83 -12.20
CA ILE A 453 -6.12 20.25 -12.04
C ILE A 453 -4.98 20.89 -11.25
N LEU A 454 -4.28 21.85 -11.83
CA LEU A 454 -3.14 22.51 -11.22
C LEU A 454 -3.41 24.01 -11.02
N ASN A 455 -3.18 24.51 -9.82
CA ASN A 455 -3.29 25.92 -9.48
C ASN A 455 -2.26 26.28 -8.39
N ARG A 456 -2.21 27.56 -8.01
CA ARG A 456 -1.29 28.05 -6.95
C ARG A 456 -1.43 27.36 -5.59
N GLU A 457 -2.59 26.78 -5.28
CA GLU A 457 -2.84 26.06 -4.03
C GLU A 457 -2.28 24.63 -4.08
N SER A 458 -2.61 23.89 -5.14
CA SER A 458 -2.20 22.49 -5.30
C SER A 458 -0.73 22.33 -5.68
N ALA A 459 -0.14 23.31 -6.38
CA ALA A 459 1.22 23.21 -6.93
C ALA A 459 2.32 22.93 -5.90
N LYS A 460 2.15 23.34 -4.63
CA LYS A 460 3.14 23.12 -3.56
C LYS A 460 3.28 21.64 -3.18
N GLN A 461 2.23 20.85 -3.37
CA GLN A 461 2.16 19.43 -3.00
C GLN A 461 1.84 18.52 -4.19
N SER A 462 1.67 19.09 -5.38
CA SER A 462 1.41 18.36 -6.61
C SER A 462 2.54 17.38 -6.91
N THR A 463 2.14 16.17 -7.31
CA THR A 463 3.07 15.13 -7.75
C THR A 463 3.46 15.27 -9.23
N GLY A 464 2.88 16.26 -9.93
CA GLY A 464 3.09 16.54 -11.34
C GLY A 464 2.21 15.71 -12.27
N HIS A 465 2.16 16.13 -13.52
CA HIS A 465 1.44 15.50 -14.62
C HIS A 465 1.97 14.10 -14.91
N GLY A 466 3.29 13.95 -15.00
CA GLY A 466 3.95 12.75 -15.49
C GLY A 466 4.18 11.64 -14.46
N SER A 467 3.72 11.78 -13.21
CA SER A 467 3.97 10.82 -12.13
C SER A 467 2.69 10.02 -11.82
N PRO A 468 2.55 8.77 -12.29
CA PRO A 468 1.43 7.90 -11.90
C PRO A 468 1.56 7.52 -10.43
N LEU A 469 0.50 7.72 -9.65
CA LEU A 469 0.49 7.38 -8.23
C LEU A 469 -0.12 5.98 -8.01
N PRO A 470 0.46 5.11 -7.16
CA PRO A 470 -0.01 3.73 -6.98
C PRO A 470 -1.47 3.59 -6.55
N ASN A 471 -2.03 4.61 -5.89
CA ASN A 471 -3.42 4.61 -5.43
C ASN A 471 -4.41 5.19 -6.44
N LEU A 472 -3.93 5.74 -7.56
CA LEU A 472 -4.74 6.31 -8.64
C LEU A 472 -4.61 5.43 -9.88
N ILE A 473 -5.65 5.43 -10.72
CA ILE A 473 -5.64 4.65 -11.97
C ILE A 473 -4.53 5.18 -12.88
N HIS A 474 -3.75 4.25 -13.44
CA HIS A 474 -2.86 4.49 -14.56
C HIS A 474 -3.34 3.68 -15.75
N GLY A 475 -3.64 4.34 -16.87
CA GLY A 475 -4.34 3.73 -17.99
C GLY A 475 -5.17 4.77 -18.71
N GLY A 476 -5.87 4.37 -19.76
CA GLY A 476 -6.69 5.30 -20.52
C GLY A 476 -7.44 4.63 -21.68
N PRO A 477 -8.56 5.22 -22.13
CA PRO A 477 -9.37 4.65 -23.19
C PRO A 477 -8.69 4.75 -24.56
N GLY A 478 -9.26 4.08 -25.56
CA GLY A 478 -8.91 4.27 -26.96
C GLY A 478 -7.43 3.97 -27.26
N ARG A 479 -6.69 4.97 -27.75
CA ARG A 479 -5.29 4.83 -28.16
C ARG A 479 -4.37 4.38 -27.04
N ALA A 480 -4.57 4.92 -25.83
CA ALA A 480 -3.81 4.56 -24.64
C ALA A 480 -3.95 3.09 -24.23
N GLY A 481 -4.89 2.36 -24.85
CA GLY A 481 -4.94 0.90 -24.86
C GLY A 481 -6.21 0.30 -24.25
N GLY A 482 -6.97 1.11 -23.51
CA GLY A 482 -8.20 0.72 -22.83
C GLY A 482 -7.97 -0.05 -21.53
N GLY A 483 -6.72 -0.25 -21.12
CA GLY A 483 -6.36 -0.89 -19.86
C GLY A 483 -6.42 0.04 -18.66
N GLU A 484 -6.49 -0.56 -17.48
CA GLU A 484 -6.27 0.07 -16.18
C GLU A 484 -5.22 -0.71 -15.40
N GLU A 485 -4.31 0.02 -14.77
CA GLU A 485 -3.25 -0.45 -13.89
C GLU A 485 -3.24 0.41 -12.61
N MET A 486 -2.50 -0.02 -11.59
CA MET A 486 -2.43 0.66 -10.28
C MET A 486 -3.81 0.83 -9.61
N GLY A 487 -4.26 2.05 -9.28
CA GLY A 487 -5.61 2.29 -8.76
C GLY A 487 -5.86 1.77 -7.34
N GLY A 488 -4.81 1.49 -6.58
CA GLY A 488 -4.88 0.95 -5.23
C GLY A 488 -5.56 -0.41 -5.20
N VAL A 489 -6.67 -0.53 -4.47
CA VAL A 489 -7.46 -1.76 -4.40
C VAL A 489 -7.96 -2.19 -5.79
N ARG A 490 -8.21 -1.25 -6.73
CA ARG A 490 -8.72 -1.57 -8.09
C ARG A 490 -7.76 -2.48 -8.85
N GLY A 491 -6.47 -2.16 -8.86
CA GLY A 491 -5.44 -2.95 -9.55
C GLY A 491 -5.34 -4.37 -9.01
N VAL A 492 -5.40 -4.52 -7.68
CA VAL A 492 -5.33 -5.84 -7.03
C VAL A 492 -6.46 -6.74 -7.53
N LYS A 493 -7.65 -6.17 -7.77
CA LYS A 493 -8.82 -6.93 -8.27
C LYS A 493 -8.64 -7.49 -9.68
N HIS A 494 -7.76 -6.94 -10.52
CA HIS A 494 -7.51 -7.49 -11.87
C HIS A 494 -6.90 -8.89 -11.84
N TYR A 495 -6.17 -9.21 -10.76
CA TYR A 495 -5.50 -10.50 -10.57
C TYR A 495 -6.30 -11.46 -9.67
N LEU A 496 -7.52 -11.09 -9.31
CA LEU A 496 -8.47 -11.93 -8.60
C LEU A 496 -9.59 -12.39 -9.55
N GLN A 497 -10.19 -13.53 -9.25
CA GLN A 497 -11.41 -14.01 -9.88
C GLN A 497 -12.61 -13.66 -9.00
N ARG A 498 -13.52 -12.84 -9.52
CA ARG A 498 -14.80 -12.53 -8.86
C ARG A 498 -15.78 -13.70 -9.03
N CYS A 499 -16.40 -14.10 -7.93
CA CYS A 499 -17.41 -15.15 -7.90
C CYS A 499 -18.60 -14.69 -7.07
N ALA A 500 -19.80 -14.74 -7.64
CA ALA A 500 -21.03 -14.57 -6.90
C ALA A 500 -21.37 -15.90 -6.20
N ILE A 501 -21.45 -15.88 -4.88
CA ILE A 501 -21.86 -17.01 -4.06
C ILE A 501 -23.28 -16.78 -3.57
N GLN A 502 -24.08 -17.84 -3.51
CA GLN A 502 -25.47 -17.79 -3.07
C GLN A 502 -25.70 -18.86 -2.01
N GLY A 503 -26.55 -18.56 -1.04
CA GLY A 503 -26.86 -19.51 0.01
C GLY A 503 -27.63 -18.89 1.17
N SER A 504 -27.72 -19.66 2.26
CA SER A 504 -28.28 -19.13 3.50
C SER A 504 -27.35 -18.09 4.13
N PRO A 505 -27.87 -17.10 4.87
CA PRO A 505 -27.04 -16.17 5.64
C PRO A 505 -26.03 -16.87 6.56
N THR A 506 -26.41 -18.03 7.12
CA THR A 506 -25.52 -18.86 7.95
C THR A 506 -24.34 -19.40 7.15
N SER A 507 -24.59 -20.03 6.00
CA SER A 507 -23.53 -20.56 5.15
C SER A 507 -22.61 -19.46 4.64
N LEU A 508 -23.18 -18.32 4.20
CA LEU A 508 -22.38 -17.19 3.74
C LEU A 508 -21.57 -16.53 4.87
N THR A 509 -22.04 -16.59 6.12
CA THR A 509 -21.26 -16.14 7.29
C THR A 509 -20.00 -16.98 7.46
N GLU A 510 -20.09 -18.31 7.34
CA GLU A 510 -18.91 -19.18 7.43
C GLU A 510 -17.96 -18.98 6.24
N VAL A 511 -18.50 -18.86 5.02
CA VAL A 511 -17.69 -18.69 3.81
C VAL A 511 -16.96 -17.35 3.82
N THR A 512 -17.62 -16.26 4.18
CA THR A 512 -17.03 -14.91 4.13
C THR A 512 -16.23 -14.55 5.39
N GLY A 513 -16.48 -15.24 6.50
CA GLY A 513 -16.00 -14.82 7.81
C GLY A 513 -16.60 -13.49 8.28
N ILE A 514 -17.72 -13.08 7.70
CA ILE A 514 -18.47 -11.85 8.03
C ILE A 514 -19.90 -12.27 8.37
N TYR A 515 -20.35 -11.96 9.58
CA TYR A 515 -21.73 -12.22 9.99
C TYR A 515 -22.73 -11.52 9.07
N GLN A 516 -23.66 -12.31 8.54
CA GLN A 516 -24.78 -11.83 7.75
C GLN A 516 -26.02 -11.72 8.66
N PRO A 517 -26.82 -10.65 8.56
CA PRO A 517 -28.10 -10.56 9.27
C PRO A 517 -28.96 -11.81 9.04
N LYS A 518 -29.70 -12.24 10.06
CA LYS A 518 -30.54 -13.47 10.03
C LYS A 518 -29.75 -14.80 9.92
N SER A 519 -28.42 -14.76 9.96
CA SER A 519 -27.60 -15.95 10.19
C SER A 519 -27.91 -16.55 11.56
N ALA A 520 -27.76 -17.87 11.69
CA ALA A 520 -27.79 -18.53 12.98
C ALA A 520 -26.78 -17.88 13.94
N TYR A 521 -27.23 -17.60 15.16
CA TYR A 521 -26.37 -17.09 16.23
C TYR A 521 -25.52 -18.23 16.81
N LYS A 522 -24.26 -17.92 17.12
CA LYS A 522 -23.40 -18.80 17.92
C LYS A 522 -23.41 -18.26 19.35
N GLU A 523 -24.27 -18.81 20.20
CA GLU A 523 -24.41 -18.32 21.58
C GLU A 523 -23.06 -18.39 22.32
N SER A 524 -22.67 -17.29 22.96
CA SER A 524 -21.42 -17.22 23.73
C SER A 524 -21.61 -17.76 25.15
N GLU A 525 -20.70 -18.60 25.64
CA GLU A 525 -20.74 -19.13 27.02
C GLU A 525 -20.53 -18.05 28.08
N LYS A 526 -19.68 -17.07 27.78
CA LYS A 526 -19.39 -15.90 28.63
C LYS A 526 -19.71 -14.63 27.86
N HIS A 527 -19.68 -13.50 28.54
CA HIS A 527 -19.85 -12.21 27.88
C HIS A 527 -18.81 -12.03 26.75
N PRO A 528 -19.19 -11.67 25.51
CA PRO A 528 -18.27 -11.60 24.37
C PRO A 528 -17.07 -10.67 24.57
N PHE A 529 -17.24 -9.57 25.30
CA PHE A 529 -16.16 -8.65 25.67
C PHE A 529 -15.14 -9.19 26.70
N ALA A 530 -15.39 -10.36 27.31
CA ALA A 530 -14.43 -11.02 28.19
C ALA A 530 -13.43 -11.90 27.41
N TYR A 531 -13.66 -12.13 26.11
CA TYR A 531 -12.78 -12.93 25.26
C TYR A 531 -11.66 -12.10 24.65
N HIS A 532 -10.50 -12.73 24.47
CA HIS A 532 -9.42 -12.16 23.67
C HIS A 532 -9.74 -12.27 22.17
N TRP A 533 -9.04 -11.48 21.36
CA TRP A 533 -9.33 -11.35 19.93
C TRP A 533 -9.31 -12.69 19.15
N GLU A 534 -8.45 -13.63 19.53
CA GLU A 534 -8.33 -14.97 18.94
C GLU A 534 -9.58 -15.83 19.17
N ASP A 535 -10.19 -15.75 20.36
CA ASP A 535 -11.33 -16.60 20.76
C ASP A 535 -12.66 -16.13 20.17
N ILE A 536 -12.74 -14.85 19.80
CA ILE A 536 -13.94 -14.28 19.19
C ILE A 536 -14.11 -14.83 17.78
N LYS A 537 -15.33 -15.21 17.41
CA LYS A 537 -15.64 -15.75 16.08
C LYS A 537 -16.80 -14.99 15.44
N PRO A 538 -16.79 -14.74 14.12
CA PRO A 538 -17.96 -14.23 13.42
C PRO A 538 -19.22 -15.05 13.74
N GLY A 539 -20.30 -14.36 14.09
CA GLY A 539 -21.57 -14.94 14.55
C GLY A 539 -21.66 -15.23 16.06
N MET A 540 -20.57 -15.10 16.83
CA MET A 540 -20.60 -15.18 18.30
C MET A 540 -21.54 -14.10 18.84
N SER A 541 -22.57 -14.48 19.59
CA SER A 541 -23.66 -13.59 19.97
C SER A 541 -24.02 -13.68 21.46
N LEU A 542 -24.40 -12.54 22.04
CA LEU A 542 -24.99 -12.41 23.36
C LEU A 542 -26.39 -11.80 23.23
N LYS A 543 -27.38 -12.45 23.85
CA LYS A 543 -28.68 -11.83 24.16
C LYS A 543 -28.61 -11.14 25.52
N THR A 544 -28.91 -9.85 25.57
CA THR A 544 -28.95 -9.11 26.84
C THR A 544 -30.25 -9.38 27.60
N HIS A 545 -30.28 -8.93 28.86
CA HIS A 545 -31.54 -8.71 29.59
C HIS A 545 -32.34 -7.55 28.96
N LYS A 546 -33.58 -7.38 29.40
CA LYS A 546 -34.52 -6.36 28.89
C LYS A 546 -34.39 -5.03 29.65
N ARG A 547 -34.73 -3.91 29.01
CA ARG A 547 -34.92 -2.58 29.63
C ARG A 547 -36.16 -1.91 29.07
N THR A 548 -37.02 -1.41 29.94
CA THR A 548 -38.17 -0.57 29.56
C THR A 548 -37.75 0.89 29.47
N LEU A 549 -38.13 1.58 28.40
CA LEU A 549 -37.86 3.00 28.19
C LEU A 549 -38.99 3.83 28.80
N THR A 550 -38.71 4.66 29.80
CA THR A 550 -39.75 5.45 30.48
C THR A 550 -39.81 6.89 29.97
N ASP A 551 -40.94 7.58 30.20
CA ASP A 551 -41.04 9.03 29.94
C ASP A 551 -39.94 9.82 30.65
N THR A 552 -39.59 9.41 31.86
CA THR A 552 -38.51 10.04 32.65
C THR A 552 -37.16 9.85 31.98
N ASP A 553 -36.87 8.68 31.40
CA ASP A 553 -35.65 8.48 30.62
C ASP A 553 -35.59 9.42 29.42
N ILE A 554 -36.69 9.56 28.67
CA ILE A 554 -36.76 10.42 27.47
C ILE A 554 -36.51 11.87 27.85
N ILE A 555 -37.19 12.37 28.89
CA ILE A 555 -37.03 13.74 29.38
C ILE A 555 -35.61 13.98 29.92
N ASN A 556 -35.09 13.07 30.73
CA ASN A 556 -33.74 13.19 31.29
C ASN A 556 -32.67 13.18 30.20
N PHE A 557 -32.83 12.32 29.19
CA PHE A 557 -31.90 12.29 28.07
C PHE A 557 -31.96 13.59 27.25
N GLY A 558 -33.16 14.12 26.99
CA GLY A 558 -33.31 15.42 26.33
C GLY A 558 -32.64 16.54 27.13
N ASN A 559 -32.85 16.60 28.46
CA ASN A 559 -32.19 17.58 29.33
C ASN A 559 -30.66 17.43 29.36
N LEU A 560 -30.15 16.19 29.39
CA LEU A 560 -28.72 15.90 29.45
C LEU A 560 -28.00 16.24 28.14
N THR A 561 -28.61 15.85 27.01
CA THR A 561 -28.03 16.02 25.67
C THR A 561 -28.36 17.36 25.03
N TRP A 562 -29.31 18.08 25.61
CA TRP A 562 -29.91 19.30 25.07
C TRP A 562 -30.67 19.09 23.75
N ASP A 563 -30.97 17.84 23.41
CA ASP A 563 -31.87 17.50 22.32
C ASP A 563 -33.30 17.65 22.80
N HIS A 564 -33.92 18.80 22.50
CA HIS A 564 -35.32 19.06 22.78
C HIS A 564 -36.18 19.01 21.51
N PHE A 565 -35.83 18.14 20.56
CA PHE A 565 -36.65 17.92 19.38
C PHE A 565 -38.10 17.58 19.75
N TYR A 566 -39.06 18.17 19.03
CA TYR A 566 -40.48 18.17 19.42
C TYR A 566 -41.05 16.75 19.59
N ALA A 567 -40.61 15.79 18.77
CA ALA A 567 -41.08 14.41 18.83
C ALA A 567 -40.80 13.71 20.18
N HIS A 568 -39.80 14.20 20.93
CA HIS A 568 -39.41 13.67 22.24
C HIS A 568 -39.97 14.49 23.40
N THR A 569 -40.29 15.76 23.17
CA THR A 569 -40.52 16.74 24.25
C THR A 569 -41.93 17.32 24.26
N ASP A 570 -42.53 17.53 23.10
CA ASP A 570 -43.82 18.20 22.92
C ASP A 570 -44.85 17.30 22.21
N ILE A 571 -45.69 16.67 23.01
CA ILE A 571 -46.77 15.79 22.53
C ILE A 571 -47.88 16.53 21.79
N THR A 572 -47.96 17.85 21.91
CA THR A 572 -48.99 18.66 21.24
C THR A 572 -48.62 19.00 19.80
N SER A 573 -47.34 18.84 19.44
CA SER A 573 -46.80 19.15 18.10
C SER A 573 -46.58 17.91 17.23
N LEU A 574 -47.26 16.79 17.52
CA LEU A 574 -47.12 15.55 16.73
C LEU A 574 -48.04 15.50 15.51
N GLU A 575 -49.04 16.39 15.41
CA GLU A 575 -49.96 16.46 14.27
C GLU A 575 -49.20 16.74 12.96
N GLY A 576 -49.45 15.93 11.92
CA GLY A 576 -48.75 16.01 10.64
C GLY A 576 -47.34 15.38 10.63
N SER A 577 -46.88 14.83 11.75
CA SER A 577 -45.64 14.03 11.83
C SER A 577 -45.91 12.53 11.65
N ILE A 578 -44.85 11.73 11.54
CA ILE A 578 -44.93 10.26 11.51
C ILE A 578 -45.05 9.64 12.91
N PHE A 579 -45.02 10.44 13.97
CA PHE A 579 -44.99 9.98 15.36
C PHE A 579 -46.38 10.09 15.98
N GLU A 580 -46.82 9.03 16.65
CA GLU A 580 -48.15 8.98 17.26
C GLU A 580 -48.13 9.39 18.74
N LYS A 581 -46.98 9.21 19.39
CA LYS A 581 -46.76 9.45 20.82
C LYS A 581 -45.36 10.02 21.03
N ARG A 582 -45.06 10.40 22.28
CA ARG A 582 -43.70 10.76 22.70
C ARG A 582 -42.75 9.61 22.39
N THR A 583 -41.83 9.81 21.45
CA THR A 583 -40.86 8.81 21.02
C THR A 583 -39.55 8.96 21.78
N ALA A 584 -38.82 7.88 21.97
CA ALA A 584 -37.49 7.89 22.54
C ALA A 584 -36.47 8.47 21.55
N HIS A 585 -35.45 9.18 22.05
CA HIS A 585 -34.36 9.66 21.21
C HIS A 585 -33.62 8.48 20.56
N GLY A 586 -33.32 8.57 19.27
CA GLY A 586 -32.47 7.56 18.60
C GLY A 586 -31.14 7.36 19.33
N TYR A 587 -30.49 8.44 19.74
CA TYR A 587 -29.25 8.38 20.51
C TYR A 587 -29.43 7.81 21.92
N PHE A 588 -30.60 8.00 22.53
CA PHE A 588 -30.92 7.34 23.79
C PHE A 588 -31.05 5.83 23.60
N ILE A 589 -31.70 5.36 22.53
CA ILE A 589 -31.83 3.93 22.22
C ILE A 589 -30.46 3.27 22.10
N ILE A 590 -29.52 3.89 21.38
CA ILE A 590 -28.14 3.37 21.26
C ILE A 590 -27.39 3.44 22.60
N SER A 591 -27.56 4.51 23.37
CA SER A 591 -26.93 4.65 24.70
C SER A 591 -27.45 3.59 25.68
N ALA A 592 -28.76 3.35 25.67
CA ALA A 592 -29.42 2.32 26.46
C ALA A 592 -28.98 0.92 26.01
N ALA A 593 -28.85 0.69 24.70
CA ALA A 593 -28.33 -0.55 24.15
C ALA A 593 -26.90 -0.81 24.64
N ALA A 594 -26.00 0.19 24.56
CA ALA A 594 -24.65 0.08 25.09
C ALA A 594 -24.64 -0.25 26.59
N GLY A 595 -25.51 0.37 27.38
CA GLY A 595 -25.68 0.03 28.79
C GLY A 595 -26.09 -1.43 29.05
N LEU A 596 -26.75 -2.08 28.09
CA LEU A 596 -27.16 -3.49 28.19
C LEU A 596 -26.06 -4.49 27.80
N PHE A 597 -25.23 -4.17 26.80
CA PHE A 597 -24.25 -5.11 26.24
C PHE A 597 -22.79 -4.83 26.62
N VAL A 598 -22.47 -3.69 27.23
CA VAL A 598 -21.08 -3.39 27.63
C VAL A 598 -20.73 -4.13 28.91
N TYR A 599 -19.59 -4.83 28.90
CA TYR A 599 -19.06 -5.54 30.06
C TYR A 599 -18.43 -4.55 31.06
N PRO A 600 -18.84 -4.54 32.34
CA PRO A 600 -18.38 -3.51 33.29
C PRO A 600 -16.99 -3.77 33.88
N ASN A 601 -16.51 -5.02 33.91
CA ASN A 601 -15.22 -5.35 34.51
C ASN A 601 -14.06 -5.16 33.52
N LYS A 602 -12.86 -4.92 34.06
CA LYS A 602 -11.62 -4.91 33.27
C LYS A 602 -11.46 -6.25 32.53
N GLY A 603 -11.22 -6.18 31.23
CA GLY A 603 -11.07 -7.34 30.36
C GLY A 603 -10.24 -7.03 29.12
N PRO A 604 -10.25 -7.90 28.09
CA PRO A 604 -9.46 -7.74 26.88
C PRO A 604 -9.90 -6.56 26.00
N VAL A 605 -11.12 -6.05 26.16
CA VAL A 605 -11.56 -4.84 25.46
C VAL A 605 -10.77 -3.64 25.96
N ALA A 606 -9.98 -3.04 25.08
CA ALA A 606 -9.18 -1.85 25.38
C ALA A 606 -9.97 -0.56 25.18
N ALA A 607 -10.75 -0.48 24.10
CA ALA A 607 -11.56 0.70 23.78
C ALA A 607 -12.72 0.35 22.86
N ASN A 608 -13.90 0.91 23.12
CA ASN A 608 -14.97 1.02 22.14
C ASN A 608 -14.91 2.43 21.56
N TYR A 609 -14.40 2.58 20.34
CA TYR A 609 -13.95 3.88 19.83
C TYR A 609 -14.67 4.34 18.56
N GLY A 610 -15.50 3.49 17.96
CA GLY A 610 -16.17 3.80 16.70
C GLY A 610 -17.56 3.21 16.60
N LEU A 611 -18.39 3.87 15.81
CA LEU A 611 -19.77 3.51 15.53
C LEU A 611 -20.03 3.74 14.04
N GLU A 612 -20.48 2.71 13.33
CA GLU A 612 -20.73 2.65 11.89
C GLU A 612 -22.19 2.21 11.65
N ASP A 613 -22.77 2.60 10.52
CA ASP A 613 -24.05 2.08 9.99
C ASP A 613 -25.24 2.08 10.97
N ILE A 614 -25.45 3.17 11.71
CA ILE A 614 -26.63 3.29 12.60
C ILE A 614 -27.88 3.49 11.75
N ARG A 615 -28.90 2.66 11.96
CA ARG A 615 -30.23 2.86 11.40
C ARG A 615 -31.30 2.62 12.44
N PHE A 616 -32.25 3.54 12.54
CA PHE A 616 -33.49 3.40 13.31
C PHE A 616 -34.59 3.00 12.34
N LEU A 617 -35.08 1.77 12.47
CA LEU A 617 -36.02 1.18 11.52
C LEU A 617 -37.46 1.60 11.84
N ARG A 618 -37.78 1.74 13.13
CA ARG A 618 -39.06 2.28 13.61
C ARG A 618 -38.88 3.07 14.91
N PRO A 619 -39.80 4.00 15.23
CA PRO A 619 -39.80 4.65 16.54
C PRO A 619 -40.03 3.63 17.66
N LEU A 620 -39.42 3.92 18.80
CA LEU A 620 -39.77 3.32 20.09
C LEU A 620 -40.44 4.41 20.92
N TYR A 621 -41.52 4.07 21.57
CA TYR A 621 -42.30 4.98 22.41
C TYR A 621 -42.01 4.74 23.88
N HIS A 622 -42.52 5.63 24.72
CA HIS A 622 -42.51 5.41 26.16
C HIS A 622 -43.23 4.10 26.52
N ASN A 623 -42.70 3.40 27.53
CA ASN A 623 -43.06 2.06 28.00
C ASN A 623 -42.71 0.89 27.07
N ASP A 624 -42.12 1.12 25.89
CA ASP A 624 -41.58 0.03 25.08
C ASP A 624 -40.41 -0.64 25.81
N THR A 625 -40.35 -1.97 25.72
CA THR A 625 -39.32 -2.76 26.39
C THR A 625 -38.38 -3.37 25.35
N VAL A 626 -37.09 -3.05 25.44
CA VAL A 626 -36.09 -3.51 24.46
C VAL A 626 -35.13 -4.53 25.05
N TYR A 627 -34.56 -5.36 24.18
CA TYR A 627 -33.34 -6.12 24.45
C TYR A 627 -32.38 -6.01 23.26
N VAL A 628 -31.13 -6.39 23.46
CA VAL A 628 -30.09 -6.29 22.44
C VAL A 628 -29.51 -7.66 22.13
N ARG A 629 -29.21 -7.91 20.85
CA ARG A 629 -28.27 -8.93 20.42
C ARG A 629 -26.97 -8.26 20.00
N LEU A 630 -25.89 -8.58 20.71
CA LEU A 630 -24.54 -8.16 20.37
C LEU A 630 -23.84 -9.34 19.69
N THR A 631 -23.56 -9.22 18.39
CA THR A 631 -22.99 -10.31 17.59
C THR A 631 -21.66 -9.89 16.96
N CYS A 632 -20.62 -10.72 17.04
CA CYS A 632 -19.36 -10.43 16.35
C CYS A 632 -19.60 -10.45 14.84
N LYS A 633 -19.49 -9.29 14.19
CA LYS A 633 -19.66 -9.13 12.74
C LYS A 633 -18.44 -9.59 11.98
N GLN A 634 -17.29 -9.02 12.32
CA GLN A 634 -16.05 -9.24 11.59
C GLN A 634 -14.85 -8.95 12.49
N LYS A 635 -13.75 -9.68 12.30
CA LYS A 635 -12.47 -9.36 12.92
C LYS A 635 -11.53 -8.75 11.89
N VAL A 636 -10.86 -7.67 12.28
CA VAL A 636 -9.83 -7.01 11.48
C VAL A 636 -8.54 -7.03 12.26
N ASP A 637 -7.49 -7.58 11.66
CA ASP A 637 -6.19 -7.64 12.29
C ASP A 637 -5.49 -6.26 12.23
N ARG A 638 -4.69 -5.95 13.25
CA ARG A 638 -3.95 -4.69 13.40
C ARG A 638 -2.51 -4.97 13.85
N GLU A 639 -1.56 -4.32 13.18
CA GLU A 639 -0.16 -4.29 13.66
C GLU A 639 -0.10 -3.52 14.98
N GLN A 640 0.64 -4.06 15.94
CA GLN A 640 0.99 -3.35 17.17
C GLN A 640 1.86 -2.12 16.82
N LYS A 641 1.56 -0.99 17.47
CA LYS A 641 2.26 0.28 17.30
C LYS A 641 2.59 0.90 18.65
N GLY A 642 3.80 1.44 18.77
CA GLY A 642 4.23 2.17 19.96
C GLY A 642 4.06 1.34 21.23
N THR A 643 3.56 2.00 22.28
CA THR A 643 3.33 1.45 23.63
C THR A 643 1.93 0.88 23.83
N GLU A 644 1.24 0.48 22.75
CA GLU A 644 0.00 -0.27 22.83
C GLU A 644 0.29 -1.78 22.87
N LEU A 645 -0.43 -2.51 23.72
CA LEU A 645 -0.42 -3.98 23.68
C LEU A 645 -0.99 -4.48 22.35
N PRO A 646 -0.49 -5.61 21.81
CA PRO A 646 -1.02 -6.24 20.62
C PRO A 646 -2.54 -6.41 20.71
N SER A 647 -3.24 -5.81 19.76
CA SER A 647 -4.70 -5.77 19.74
C SER A 647 -5.18 -5.89 18.29
N GLY A 648 -6.36 -6.44 18.10
CA GLY A 648 -7.11 -6.39 16.83
C GLY A 648 -8.39 -5.59 16.99
N ILE A 649 -9.07 -5.32 15.88
CA ILE A 649 -10.38 -4.68 15.87
C ILE A 649 -11.44 -5.79 15.71
N VAL A 650 -12.50 -5.72 16.51
CA VAL A 650 -13.72 -6.51 16.33
C VAL A 650 -14.84 -5.55 16.02
N LYS A 651 -15.46 -5.74 14.85
CA LYS A 651 -16.72 -5.10 14.51
C LYS A 651 -17.83 -5.92 15.14
N TRP A 652 -18.67 -5.33 15.97
CA TRP A 652 -19.86 -5.99 16.49
C TRP A 652 -21.11 -5.43 15.85
N TYR A 653 -21.98 -6.31 15.38
CA TYR A 653 -23.31 -5.98 14.92
C TYR A 653 -24.25 -5.97 16.12
N VAL A 654 -24.85 -4.81 16.36
CA VAL A 654 -25.79 -4.55 17.43
C VAL A 654 -27.18 -4.55 16.80
N GLU A 655 -28.04 -5.46 17.26
CA GLU A 655 -29.44 -5.50 16.89
C GLU A 655 -30.27 -5.19 18.13
N VAL A 656 -31.04 -4.11 18.09
CA VAL A 656 -31.99 -3.74 19.14
C VAL A 656 -33.35 -4.27 18.73
N PHE A 657 -33.97 -5.03 19.61
CA PHE A 657 -35.29 -5.61 19.41
C PHE A 657 -36.27 -5.07 20.45
N ASP A 658 -37.48 -4.78 20.02
CA ASP A 658 -38.62 -4.70 20.90
C ASP A 658 -38.98 -6.10 21.40
N ALA A 659 -39.18 -6.21 22.71
CA ALA A 659 -39.54 -7.44 23.38
C ALA A 659 -41.02 -7.78 23.22
N GLU A 660 -41.87 -6.77 22.98
CA GLU A 660 -43.33 -6.88 22.94
C GLU A 660 -43.89 -6.04 21.76
N PRO A 661 -43.49 -6.35 20.50
CA PRO A 661 -44.00 -5.62 19.34
C PRO A 661 -45.48 -5.91 19.11
N ASP A 662 -46.20 -4.94 18.52
CA ASP A 662 -47.56 -5.12 18.04
C ASP A 662 -47.62 -6.22 16.94
N GLU A 663 -48.77 -6.89 16.78
CA GLU A 663 -48.92 -8.10 15.91
C GLU A 663 -48.42 -7.90 14.46
N ASP A 664 -48.51 -6.69 13.92
CA ASP A 664 -48.12 -6.37 12.54
C ASP A 664 -46.70 -5.79 12.41
N GLN A 665 -45.95 -5.64 13.50
CA GLN A 665 -44.64 -4.98 13.51
C GLN A 665 -43.47 -5.96 13.56
N GLU A 666 -42.40 -5.66 12.81
CA GLU A 666 -41.16 -6.38 12.99
C GLU A 666 -40.53 -6.06 14.36
N PRO A 667 -40.03 -7.08 15.10
CA PRO A 667 -39.40 -6.85 16.39
C PRO A 667 -38.10 -6.04 16.32
N LEU A 668 -37.39 -6.02 15.19
CA LEU A 668 -36.11 -5.32 15.04
C LEU A 668 -36.34 -3.81 14.87
N VAL A 669 -35.79 -2.99 15.76
CA VAL A 669 -36.08 -1.54 15.81
C VAL A 669 -34.89 -0.65 15.51
N ALA A 670 -33.67 -1.12 15.80
CA ALA A 670 -32.46 -0.40 15.45
C ALA A 670 -31.30 -1.36 15.21
N ILE A 671 -30.39 -0.95 14.33
CA ILE A 671 -29.13 -1.64 14.08
C ILE A 671 -27.97 -0.66 14.17
N ALA A 672 -26.82 -1.15 14.58
CA ALA A 672 -25.56 -0.41 14.53
C ALA A 672 -24.37 -1.37 14.42
N THR A 673 -23.23 -0.88 13.93
CA THR A 673 -21.96 -1.60 14.01
C THR A 673 -21.00 -0.85 14.93
N ILE A 674 -20.54 -1.47 16.02
CA ILE A 674 -19.53 -0.86 16.91
C ILE A 674 -18.13 -1.38 16.57
N LEU A 675 -17.13 -0.50 16.70
CA LEU A 675 -15.72 -0.83 16.51
C LEU A 675 -15.03 -0.91 17.86
N THR A 676 -14.61 -2.11 18.22
CA THR A 676 -13.98 -2.37 19.50
C THR A 676 -12.55 -2.85 19.31
N MET A 677 -11.60 -2.19 19.96
CA MET A 677 -10.23 -2.65 20.07
C MET A 677 -10.15 -3.72 21.16
N VAL A 678 -9.72 -4.92 20.78
CA VAL A 678 -9.64 -6.08 21.68
C VAL A 678 -8.20 -6.59 21.70
N GLN A 679 -7.65 -6.72 22.90
CA GLN A 679 -6.31 -7.25 23.12
C GLN A 679 -6.21 -8.68 22.61
N LYS A 680 -5.08 -8.97 21.98
CA LYS A 680 -4.68 -10.31 21.56
C LYS A 680 -4.14 -11.09 22.75
N LYS A 681 -4.34 -12.40 22.74
CA LYS A 681 -3.73 -13.29 23.72
C LYS A 681 -2.22 -13.16 23.70
N GLN A 682 -1.65 -13.13 24.89
CA GLN A 682 -0.22 -13.32 25.06
C GLN A 682 0.03 -14.81 25.26
N GLU A 683 0.54 -15.50 24.24
CA GLU A 683 0.91 -16.93 24.32
C GLU A 683 2.43 -17.15 24.22
N THR A 684 3.20 -16.10 23.93
CA THR A 684 4.65 -16.19 23.65
C THR A 684 5.53 -16.33 24.89
N PHE A 685 5.12 -15.74 26.00
CA PHE A 685 5.83 -15.71 27.26
C PHE A 685 5.04 -16.47 28.32
N VAL A 686 5.74 -17.29 29.10
CA VAL A 686 5.19 -17.87 30.31
C VAL A 686 5.07 -16.75 31.35
N GLU A 687 3.92 -16.65 32.02
CA GLU A 687 3.75 -15.69 33.12
C GLU A 687 4.63 -16.08 34.30
N MET A 688 5.42 -15.12 34.78
CA MET A 688 6.45 -15.33 35.79
C MET A 688 5.91 -14.99 37.17
N THR A 689 5.00 -15.84 37.68
CA THR A 689 4.57 -15.77 39.08
C THR A 689 5.67 -16.24 40.01
N ASP A 690 5.54 -15.96 41.30
CA ASP A 690 6.50 -16.36 42.33
C ASP A 690 6.70 -17.87 42.31
N GLU A 691 5.61 -18.64 42.23
CA GLU A 691 5.64 -20.09 42.14
C GLU A 691 6.34 -20.58 40.88
N LYS A 692 6.11 -19.91 39.74
CA LYS A 692 6.70 -20.32 38.46
C LYS A 692 8.20 -20.04 38.42
N ILE A 693 8.63 -18.91 38.96
CA ILE A 693 10.04 -18.56 39.07
C ILE A 693 10.74 -19.58 39.97
N ASP A 694 10.15 -19.91 41.11
CA ASP A 694 10.70 -20.91 42.04
C ASP A 694 10.82 -22.29 41.40
N GLU A 695 9.79 -22.74 40.67
CA GLU A 695 9.82 -24.00 39.91
C GLU A 695 10.92 -24.02 38.84
N CYS A 696 11.19 -22.89 38.18
CA CYS A 696 12.25 -22.79 37.19
C CYS A 696 13.63 -22.85 37.85
N LEU A 697 13.83 -22.09 38.92
CA LEU A 697 15.10 -22.03 39.64
C LEU A 697 15.43 -23.35 40.34
N SER A 698 14.44 -24.12 40.82
CA SER A 698 14.69 -25.43 41.44
C SER A 698 15.19 -26.48 40.44
N LYS A 699 15.05 -26.26 39.14
CA LYS A 699 15.56 -27.14 38.07
C LYS A 699 16.96 -26.73 37.59
N LEU A 700 17.47 -25.58 38.03
CA LEU A 700 18.75 -25.05 37.57
C LEU A 700 19.90 -25.67 38.36
N THR A 701 20.80 -26.37 37.67
CA THR A 701 22.01 -26.97 38.27
C THR A 701 23.26 -26.17 37.88
N ALA A 702 24.33 -26.22 38.69
CA ALA A 702 25.56 -25.46 38.46
C ALA A 702 26.30 -25.84 37.16
N ASP A 703 26.11 -27.08 36.69
CA ASP A 703 26.70 -27.63 35.47
C ASP A 703 25.84 -27.43 34.21
N ALA A 704 24.65 -26.82 34.34
CA ALA A 704 23.74 -26.61 33.23
C ALA A 704 24.36 -25.74 32.13
N LYS A 705 24.26 -26.19 30.88
CA LYS A 705 24.81 -25.48 29.71
C LYS A 705 23.75 -24.64 28.99
N PRO A 706 24.01 -23.36 28.70
CA PRO A 706 23.07 -22.53 27.98
C PRO A 706 22.89 -23.01 26.53
N LYS A 707 21.71 -22.77 25.96
CA LYS A 707 21.40 -23.01 24.53
C LYS A 707 22.08 -21.97 23.62
N TRP A 708 22.38 -20.79 24.14
CA TRP A 708 23.07 -19.70 23.44
C TRP A 708 23.75 -18.77 24.44
N GLY A 709 24.71 -17.96 24.00
CA GLY A 709 25.51 -17.09 24.88
C GLY A 709 26.53 -17.87 25.73
N ILE A 710 27.26 -17.13 26.58
CA ILE A 710 28.42 -17.64 27.33
C ILE A 710 28.19 -17.74 28.85
N MET A 711 27.08 -17.20 29.38
CA MET A 711 26.80 -17.20 30.82
C MET A 711 26.73 -18.61 31.41
N THR A 712 27.33 -18.80 32.58
CA THR A 712 27.05 -19.96 33.43
C THR A 712 25.71 -19.75 34.17
N PRO A 713 25.13 -20.80 34.78
CA PRO A 713 23.91 -20.68 35.60
C PRO A 713 24.00 -19.56 36.65
N GLN A 714 25.13 -19.46 37.36
CA GLN A 714 25.33 -18.43 38.38
C GLN A 714 25.43 -17.02 37.78
N HIS A 715 26.18 -16.84 36.68
CA HIS A 715 26.25 -15.54 35.99
C HIS A 715 24.86 -15.07 35.52
N MET A 716 24.00 -15.99 35.07
CA MET A 716 22.65 -15.65 34.65
C MET A 716 21.79 -15.16 35.84
N VAL A 717 21.85 -15.84 36.98
CA VAL A 717 21.10 -15.44 38.19
C VAL A 717 21.60 -14.09 38.73
N GLU A 718 22.91 -13.90 38.82
CA GLU A 718 23.52 -12.64 39.26
C GLU A 718 23.23 -11.48 38.31
N HIS A 719 23.17 -11.75 37.00
CA HIS A 719 22.75 -10.77 36.00
C HIS A 719 21.30 -10.32 36.20
N LEU A 720 20.40 -11.26 36.49
CA LEU A 720 19.00 -10.94 36.78
C LEU A 720 18.84 -10.19 38.11
N GLU A 721 19.60 -10.56 39.15
CA GLU A 721 19.64 -9.83 40.43
C GLU A 721 20.07 -8.37 40.20
N TYR A 722 21.12 -8.16 39.38
CA TYR A 722 21.59 -6.83 39.02
C TYR A 722 20.51 -5.99 38.33
N SER A 723 19.74 -6.58 37.42
CA SER A 723 18.57 -5.91 36.82
C SER A 723 17.54 -5.48 37.88
N TYR A 724 17.30 -6.26 38.93
CA TYR A 724 16.39 -5.86 40.00
C TYR A 724 16.96 -4.75 40.90
N LYS A 725 18.27 -4.69 41.13
CA LYS A 725 18.91 -3.54 41.83
C LYS A 725 18.68 -2.23 41.08
N ILE A 726 18.78 -2.26 39.75
CA ILE A 726 18.43 -1.10 38.91
C ILE A 726 16.94 -0.76 39.06
N THR A 727 16.08 -1.76 38.90
CA THR A 727 14.61 -1.60 38.87
C THR A 727 14.00 -1.25 40.24
N SER A 728 14.74 -1.45 41.34
CA SER A 728 14.36 -1.05 42.71
C SER A 728 14.94 0.31 43.13
N GLY A 729 15.71 0.97 42.26
CA GLY A 729 16.31 2.27 42.52
C GLY A 729 17.62 2.23 43.31
N GLU A 730 18.12 1.05 43.70
CA GLU A 730 19.43 0.90 44.38
C GLU A 730 20.59 1.32 43.46
N ILE A 731 20.44 1.16 42.15
CA ILE A 731 21.41 1.58 41.13
C ILE A 731 20.69 2.48 40.12
N GLN A 732 21.03 3.77 40.10
CA GLN A 732 20.47 4.76 39.17
C GLN A 732 21.51 5.74 38.60
N ASP A 733 22.75 5.70 39.10
CA ASP A 733 23.86 6.55 38.66
C ASP A 733 24.53 5.95 37.41
N PHE A 734 23.82 6.03 36.28
CA PHE A 734 24.31 5.66 34.96
C PHE A 734 23.56 6.40 33.85
N GLU A 735 24.13 6.39 32.64
CA GLU A 735 23.50 6.89 31.42
C GLU A 735 22.76 5.77 30.67
N ILE A 736 21.67 6.13 29.98
CA ILE A 736 20.94 5.21 29.12
C ILE A 736 21.82 4.92 27.90
N ALA A 737 22.15 3.65 27.67
CA ALA A 737 23.08 3.24 26.61
C ALA A 737 22.44 3.28 25.21
N THR A 738 21.11 3.22 25.12
CA THR A 738 20.40 3.29 23.85
C THR A 738 20.35 4.73 23.33
N PRO A 739 20.80 5.01 22.09
CA PRO A 739 20.73 6.34 21.49
C PRO A 739 19.29 6.88 21.41
N GLU A 740 19.13 8.18 21.66
CA GLU A 740 17.84 8.88 21.70
C GLU A 740 17.00 8.65 20.43
N GLU A 741 17.63 8.62 19.25
CA GLU A 741 16.98 8.42 17.94
C GLU A 741 16.21 7.09 17.81
N ILE A 742 16.60 6.06 18.57
CA ILE A 742 15.97 4.73 18.52
C ILE A 742 15.31 4.34 19.84
N LEU A 743 15.44 5.16 20.88
CA LEU A 743 14.98 4.86 22.23
C LEU A 743 13.48 4.57 22.27
N GLU A 744 12.66 5.39 21.62
CA GLU A 744 11.20 5.19 21.56
C GLU A 744 10.83 3.81 20.96
N LYS A 745 11.54 3.40 19.90
CA LYS A 745 11.32 2.11 19.25
C LYS A 745 11.75 0.93 20.13
N VAL A 746 12.87 1.09 20.83
CA VAL A 746 13.38 0.07 21.76
C VAL A 746 12.46 -0.05 22.96
N HIS A 747 12.01 1.07 23.54
CA HIS A 747 10.99 1.14 24.60
C HIS A 747 9.69 0.46 24.19
N ALA A 748 9.13 0.83 23.02
CA ALA A 748 7.92 0.24 22.45
C ALA A 748 8.02 -1.28 22.27
N SER A 749 9.24 -1.83 22.18
CA SER A 749 9.43 -3.28 22.09
C SER A 749 9.02 -4.03 23.35
N LEU A 750 8.94 -3.39 24.52
CA LEU A 750 8.44 -3.99 25.77
C LEU A 750 6.98 -4.43 25.65
N TYR A 751 6.18 -3.69 24.88
CA TYR A 751 4.74 -3.91 24.75
C TYR A 751 4.39 -5.04 23.79
N ASN A 752 5.31 -5.47 22.93
CA ASN A 752 5.03 -6.47 21.91
C ASN A 752 5.19 -7.91 22.43
N TYR A 753 4.60 -8.88 21.74
CA TYR A 753 4.79 -10.31 22.05
C TYR A 753 5.97 -10.94 21.28
N LYS A 754 7.06 -10.20 21.08
CA LYS A 754 8.29 -10.71 20.45
C LYS A 754 9.36 -10.94 21.51
N LYS A 755 9.95 -12.14 21.48
CA LYS A 755 11.09 -12.53 22.33
C LYS A 755 12.30 -11.63 22.08
N PHE A 756 13.14 -11.47 23.10
CA PHE A 756 14.41 -10.78 22.92
C PHE A 756 15.32 -11.51 21.91
N PRO A 757 16.11 -10.78 21.10
CA PRO A 757 17.07 -11.38 20.20
C PRO A 757 18.11 -12.21 20.98
N LYS A 758 18.46 -13.37 20.44
CA LYS A 758 19.52 -14.23 21.00
C LYS A 758 20.88 -13.56 20.79
N ASN A 759 21.80 -13.79 21.73
CA ASN A 759 23.16 -13.24 21.71
C ASN A 759 23.22 -11.70 21.67
N SER A 760 22.22 -11.04 22.27
CA SER A 760 22.26 -9.58 22.47
C SER A 760 23.32 -9.25 23.53
N GLN A 761 24.08 -8.19 23.29
CA GLN A 761 25.11 -7.73 24.22
C GLN A 761 24.50 -6.81 25.27
N PHE A 762 24.86 -7.01 26.54
CA PHE A 762 24.50 -6.09 27.60
C PHE A 762 25.42 -4.86 27.52
N PRO A 763 24.90 -3.62 27.44
CA PRO A 763 25.71 -2.45 27.09
C PRO A 763 26.92 -2.16 27.99
N MET A 764 26.91 -2.62 29.25
CA MET A 764 27.98 -2.38 30.22
C MET A 764 29.02 -3.51 30.30
N LEU A 765 28.84 -4.59 29.54
CA LEU A 765 29.76 -5.74 29.55
C LEU A 765 30.67 -5.73 28.33
N GLU A 766 31.94 -6.08 28.54
CA GLU A 766 32.86 -6.34 27.43
C GLU A 766 32.34 -7.49 26.56
N LYS A 767 32.45 -7.32 25.25
CA LYS A 767 31.99 -8.32 24.28
C LYS A 767 32.66 -9.67 24.54
N ASP A 768 31.84 -10.72 24.63
CA ASP A 768 32.25 -12.11 24.76
C ASP A 768 33.10 -12.42 26.02
N LYS A 769 32.98 -11.58 27.06
CA LYS A 769 33.63 -11.76 28.36
C LYS A 769 32.60 -11.79 29.49
N LEU A 770 32.83 -12.65 30.47
CA LEU A 770 32.05 -12.70 31.70
C LEU A 770 32.73 -11.86 32.78
N ASP A 771 31.93 -11.16 33.58
CA ASP A 771 32.39 -10.50 34.81
C ASP A 771 32.72 -11.54 35.88
N ASP A 772 33.47 -11.12 36.90
CA ASP A 772 33.71 -11.95 38.08
C ASP A 772 32.39 -12.21 38.84
N LEU A 773 32.21 -13.45 39.27
CA LEU A 773 31.07 -13.86 40.11
C LEU A 773 31.10 -13.12 41.45
N LYS A 774 29.95 -12.60 41.86
CA LYS A 774 29.79 -11.81 43.09
C LYS A 774 29.50 -12.67 44.32
N HIS A 775 28.85 -13.82 44.12
CA HIS A 775 28.49 -14.74 45.20
C HIS A 775 29.39 -15.98 45.21
N PRO A 776 29.55 -16.64 46.38
CA PRO A 776 30.41 -17.81 46.49
C PRO A 776 29.91 -19.03 45.70
N ASP A 777 28.60 -19.16 45.51
CA ASP A 777 27.96 -20.29 44.83
C ASP A 777 26.58 -19.94 44.24
N LEU A 778 26.04 -20.86 43.45
CA LEU A 778 24.73 -20.73 42.79
C LEU A 778 23.55 -20.66 43.79
N GLU A 779 23.61 -21.40 44.89
CA GLU A 779 22.53 -21.42 45.89
C GLU A 779 22.38 -20.04 46.56
N THR A 780 23.50 -19.45 46.96
CA THR A 780 23.57 -18.09 47.50
C THR A 780 23.10 -17.06 46.47
N ALA A 781 23.49 -17.21 45.21
CA ALA A 781 23.04 -16.31 44.14
C ALA A 781 21.52 -16.37 43.94
N ILE A 782 20.91 -17.56 44.02
CA ILE A 782 19.46 -17.74 43.92
C ILE A 782 18.74 -17.08 45.08
N GLU A 783 19.24 -17.21 46.31
CA GLU A 783 18.67 -16.55 47.49
C GLU A 783 18.70 -15.02 47.34
N LYS A 784 19.84 -14.45 46.93
CA LYS A 784 19.98 -13.00 46.71
C LYS A 784 19.13 -12.47 45.58
N PHE A 785 18.98 -13.24 44.50
CA PHE A 785 18.04 -12.92 43.43
C PHE A 785 16.59 -12.78 43.95
N LYS A 786 16.12 -13.71 44.80
CA LYS A 786 14.77 -13.68 45.37
C LYS A 786 14.58 -12.49 46.32
N GLU A 787 15.52 -12.28 47.24
CA GLU A 787 15.51 -11.12 48.15
C GLU A 787 15.42 -9.80 47.35
N GLN A 788 16.18 -9.69 46.26
CA GLN A 788 16.20 -8.47 45.47
C GLN A 788 14.90 -8.25 44.68
N ARG A 789 14.26 -9.32 44.21
CA ARG A 789 12.95 -9.25 43.56
C ARG A 789 11.87 -8.75 44.52
N GLU A 790 11.88 -9.21 45.77
CA GLU A 790 10.95 -8.72 46.80
C GLU A 790 11.10 -7.21 47.04
N LYS A 791 12.34 -6.71 47.10
CA LYS A 791 12.60 -5.27 47.22
C LYS A 791 12.05 -4.48 46.03
N TYR A 792 12.23 -4.98 44.81
CA TYR A 792 11.65 -4.38 43.61
C TYR A 792 10.11 -4.30 43.69
N ILE A 793 9.44 -5.38 44.09
CA ILE A 793 7.97 -5.40 44.25
C ILE A 793 7.53 -4.41 45.35
N LYS A 794 8.25 -4.40 46.47
CA LYS A 794 7.99 -3.48 47.60
C LYS A 794 8.17 -2.02 47.20
N PHE A 795 9.23 -1.69 46.45
CA PHE A 795 9.50 -0.33 45.97
C PHE A 795 8.32 0.25 45.19
N PHE A 796 7.79 -0.47 44.20
CA PHE A 796 6.63 -0.03 43.40
C PHE A 796 5.27 -0.18 44.11
N LYS A 797 5.24 -0.83 45.27
CA LYS A 797 4.08 -0.79 46.17
C LYS A 797 4.08 0.50 46.98
N GLU A 798 5.25 0.95 47.43
CA GLU A 798 5.44 2.19 48.19
C GLU A 798 5.46 3.43 47.28
N ASN A 799 5.89 3.29 46.02
CA ASN A 799 6.05 4.37 45.04
C ASN A 799 5.34 4.03 43.72
N PRO A 800 4.00 4.08 43.65
CA PRO A 800 3.24 3.59 42.49
C PRO A 800 3.47 4.41 41.20
N ASP A 801 3.80 5.70 41.33
CA ASP A 801 3.98 6.62 40.19
C ASP A 801 5.46 6.83 39.82
N ALA A 802 6.39 6.12 40.48
CA ALA A 802 7.82 6.25 40.21
C ALA A 802 8.17 5.81 38.77
N LYS A 803 9.15 6.51 38.19
CA LYS A 803 9.84 6.13 36.96
C LYS A 803 11.32 6.06 37.23
N LEU A 804 11.93 4.93 36.89
CA LEU A 804 13.35 4.67 37.13
C LEU A 804 14.08 4.42 35.83
N LYS A 805 15.35 4.82 35.75
CA LYS A 805 16.19 4.56 34.58
C LYS A 805 16.41 3.07 34.41
N ASN A 806 16.35 2.62 33.16
CA ASN A 806 16.81 1.34 32.67
C ASN A 806 17.88 1.58 31.60
N LEU A 807 18.93 0.75 31.58
CA LEU A 807 20.07 0.92 30.66
C LEU A 807 19.70 0.91 29.19
N VAL A 808 18.69 0.13 28.80
CA VAL A 808 18.34 -0.14 27.39
C VAL A 808 17.03 0.53 27.01
N PHE A 809 16.05 0.50 27.89
CA PHE A 809 14.66 0.87 27.57
C PHE A 809 14.27 2.28 28.00
N GLY A 810 15.19 3.07 28.57
CA GLY A 810 14.88 4.42 29.04
C GLY A 810 14.28 4.42 30.44
N GLU A 811 13.39 5.36 30.75
CA GLU A 811 12.72 5.41 32.04
C GLU A 811 11.49 4.51 32.06
N LEU A 812 11.40 3.62 33.04
CA LEU A 812 10.34 2.63 33.17
C LEU A 812 9.50 2.88 34.42
N ASN A 813 8.17 2.86 34.25
CA ASN A 813 7.22 2.79 35.36
C ASN A 813 7.03 1.36 35.86
N LYS A 814 6.15 1.18 36.86
CA LYS A 814 5.80 -0.13 37.42
C LYS A 814 5.37 -1.17 36.37
N TYR A 815 4.47 -0.78 35.47
CA TYR A 815 3.91 -1.69 34.47
C TYR A 815 4.96 -2.06 33.42
N GLU A 816 5.76 -1.10 32.97
CA GLU A 816 6.84 -1.32 32.01
C GLU A 816 7.95 -2.20 32.60
N SER A 817 8.25 -2.01 33.89
CA SER A 817 9.18 -2.86 34.64
C SER A 817 8.71 -4.32 34.71
N TYR A 818 7.41 -4.52 34.94
CA TYR A 818 6.79 -5.86 34.87
C TYR A 818 6.87 -6.46 33.44
N LEU A 819 6.63 -5.68 32.39
CA LEU A 819 6.77 -6.14 31.00
C LEU A 819 8.21 -6.56 30.69
N LEU A 820 9.18 -5.77 31.16
CA LEU A 820 10.61 -6.09 31.04
C LEU A 820 10.94 -7.38 31.80
N GLU A 821 10.55 -7.49 33.06
CA GLU A 821 10.78 -8.67 33.90
C GLU A 821 10.29 -9.94 33.20
N ARG A 822 9.03 -9.94 32.73
CA ARG A 822 8.45 -11.08 32.02
C ARG A 822 9.29 -11.48 30.82
N LYS A 823 9.70 -10.53 29.99
CA LYS A 823 10.54 -10.81 28.81
C LYS A 823 11.94 -11.29 29.17
N HIS A 824 12.54 -10.66 30.17
CA HIS A 824 13.91 -10.89 30.57
C HIS A 824 14.08 -12.27 31.21
N LEU A 825 13.18 -12.65 32.12
CA LEU A 825 13.13 -13.98 32.71
C LEU A 825 12.84 -15.06 31.67
N ASN A 826 11.84 -14.87 30.80
CA ASN A 826 11.56 -15.83 29.73
C ASN A 826 12.78 -16.06 28.83
N HIS A 827 13.53 -15.01 28.49
CA HIS A 827 14.74 -15.13 27.68
C HIS A 827 15.79 -16.03 28.35
N HIS A 828 16.13 -15.77 29.61
CA HIS A 828 17.16 -16.52 30.30
C HIS A 828 16.70 -17.92 30.75
N PHE A 829 15.44 -18.09 31.13
CA PHE A 829 14.93 -19.41 31.48
C PHE A 829 14.85 -20.31 30.24
N GLU A 830 14.48 -19.79 29.07
CA GLU A 830 14.57 -20.54 27.81
C GLU A 830 16.04 -20.81 27.42
N GLN A 831 16.96 -19.88 27.71
CA GLN A 831 18.41 -20.06 27.51
C GLN A 831 18.91 -21.30 28.26
N PHE A 832 18.38 -21.60 29.44
CA PHE A 832 18.78 -22.74 30.26
C PHE A 832 17.80 -23.92 30.26
N ARG A 833 16.80 -23.94 29.36
CA ARG A 833 15.78 -25.01 29.24
C ARG A 833 14.92 -25.19 30.51
N LEU A 834 14.65 -24.12 31.24
CA LEU A 834 13.81 -24.14 32.44
C LEU A 834 12.30 -24.00 32.13
N ILE A 835 11.99 -23.48 30.94
CA ILE A 835 10.64 -23.34 30.37
C ILE A 835 10.53 -23.92 28.97
#